data_AF-A0A1A6AMG4-F1
#
_entry.id   AF-A0A1A6AMG4-F1
#
_cell.length_a   1.000
_cell.length_b   1.000
_cell.length_c   1.000
_cell.angle_alpha   90.00
_cell.angle_beta   90.00
_cell.angle_gamma   90.00
#
_symmetry.space_group_name_H-M   'P 1'
#
loop_
_entity.id
_entity.type
_entity.pdbx_description
1 polymer ?
#
loop_
_entity_poly.entity_id
_entity_poly.type
_entity_poly.pdbx_seq_one_letter_code
_entity_poly.pdbx_strand_id
1 'polypeptide(L)'
;MKKIITKIIMFLFIVSIGMCGFSGSAYAESGANAKTTQQSVNISKDRIYGNDRIETSLKISQSGWKNGSSTVVIAQGYGYADALCAGPLAKKYNAPIILSKQDGLSDETVSELKRLKVSKAFVIGGKASLSDNVESELKNIGINDVERLEGATRYETSVKIAESLGNSVNSIVVASGNGYADSLSIAPIASKKGMPILLSQKDILPDVVKNYIKKVNVNKSYVIGGINSISDNITNSLSNVQRIGGSNRFETNLAVLQNFKSDFDFSNVYIAEGNGTSGNEFADALSGSALAAQKSAPVVLVYNTISTDTANFIKSNMSKDTVLTALGGTLVVPDVILNGIEDLFNGKTPDSGIGNPTTATTTTTITTNPTSDKLHVSLVIDGYKGNVINETNLEAAKGESVYDLLKSTLDSKGIKFVNKGTGGSTTGAAVYISSIDGETEFDRPRGNGQTNQSGWKYSVDGTFPNHGCGVEYINNDNEKIHWIYVVGAWDETQFRDVDSITLNKTDLTLNANQTENLTAAVSPSNATDKDVTWESSDKTVATVDSNGKVTAVNSGTATITANSIDNTKGFVRNYTPQSASCKVTVNSSNSGGNTPSSISVTGITLDKTGTVAVGGTLQLKASVQPDNATDKNVNWSSSDKTIAAVDGKGLVTGVKEGTATITAVTEDGNKTAACTITVKNSQIKDYTSSINNLINGISSSITSNNCDDWIALGLNKTSNQVPKDYLSKLQDRITSNTKGGVLDLGQPTEYERTTLAVLVAGGNPTNISGQNLIEKMCNSDMDSQGINAYVFGLIALDSKNFKVPDNAKWTRDTLIKAILNNKTKDGGWSYAGDSADPDMTGMAISALAPYYSTNSDVKSAVDAAVNTLSKIQEGDGGFVSCGIENSESSAQVIIGLCANGIDPTTDSRFIKNGKNPMDSLLSFATSDNKGFGHTDTSLNGMSTEQGLEAVAAYNLFKSKGGSLYKF
;
A
#
# COMPACT_ATOMS: atom_id res chain seq x y z
N MET A 1 -64.96 32.54 -19.38
CA MET A 1 -65.14 31.98 -20.73
C MET A 1 -63.72 31.63 -21.23
N LYS A 2 -63.22 30.39 -21.34
CA LYS A 2 -63.74 29.02 -21.62
C LYS A 2 -64.10 28.71 -23.10
N LYS A 3 -63.10 28.22 -23.88
CA LYS A 3 -63.10 27.17 -24.96
C LYS A 3 -61.85 27.37 -25.88
N ILE A 4 -60.95 26.39 -26.16
CA ILE A 4 -61.06 25.09 -26.91
C ILE A 4 -61.06 25.36 -28.45
N ILE A 5 -60.05 25.04 -29.31
CA ILE A 5 -59.36 23.79 -29.77
C ILE A 5 -59.95 23.24 -31.11
N THR A 6 -59.24 22.73 -32.16
CA THR A 6 -57.82 22.75 -32.66
C THR A 6 -57.67 21.89 -33.97
N LYS A 7 -56.56 21.96 -34.75
CA LYS A 7 -56.09 21.02 -35.86
C LYS A 7 -56.78 21.18 -37.27
N ILE A 8 -56.31 20.67 -38.46
CA ILE A 8 -55.29 19.65 -38.91
C ILE A 8 -54.87 19.84 -40.44
N ILE A 9 -53.93 19.01 -40.99
CA ILE A 9 -53.50 18.73 -42.43
C ILE A 9 -52.13 19.36 -42.89
N MET A 10 -50.99 18.66 -43.17
CA MET A 10 -50.52 17.69 -44.24
C MET A 10 -49.98 18.39 -45.55
N PHE A 11 -49.03 17.89 -46.39
CA PHE A 11 -48.33 16.59 -46.61
C PHE A 11 -47.04 16.68 -47.54
N LEU A 12 -46.26 15.59 -47.72
CA LEU A 12 -45.21 15.23 -48.74
C LEU A 12 -43.83 16.00 -48.80
N PHE A 13 -42.59 15.46 -48.97
CA PHE A 13 -41.88 14.25 -49.53
C PHE A 13 -41.42 14.32 -51.02
N ILE A 14 -40.10 14.24 -51.30
CA ILE A 14 -39.41 13.47 -52.40
C ILE A 14 -37.86 13.65 -52.36
N VAL A 15 -37.14 12.68 -52.97
CA VAL A 15 -35.67 12.46 -52.98
C VAL A 15 -35.10 12.65 -54.41
N SER A 16 -33.85 13.13 -54.59
CA SER A 16 -32.79 12.47 -55.43
C SER A 16 -31.60 13.35 -55.90
N ILE A 17 -30.38 12.81 -55.73
CA ILE A 17 -29.21 12.78 -56.65
C ILE A 17 -28.53 14.10 -57.10
N GLY A 18 -27.19 14.16 -56.96
CA GLY A 18 -26.32 15.13 -57.66
C GLY A 18 -24.87 15.15 -57.15
N MET A 19 -24.02 14.26 -57.66
CA MET A 19 -22.56 14.31 -57.44
C MET A 19 -21.86 15.33 -58.38
N CYS A 20 -20.62 15.67 -58.03
CA CYS A 20 -19.55 16.33 -58.83
C CYS A 20 -19.40 17.86 -58.71
N GLY A 21 -18.15 18.31 -58.50
CA GLY A 21 -17.77 19.72 -58.64
C GLY A 21 -16.62 20.18 -57.74
N PHE A 22 -15.38 19.75 -58.01
CA PHE A 22 -14.19 20.40 -57.46
C PHE A 22 -14.10 21.86 -57.95
N SER A 23 -13.68 22.79 -57.07
CA SER A 23 -12.63 23.80 -57.28
C SER A 23 -12.90 25.16 -56.61
N GLY A 24 -11.82 25.91 -56.33
CA GLY A 24 -11.86 27.37 -56.26
C GLY A 24 -11.99 28.01 -54.88
N SER A 25 -10.87 28.09 -54.16
CA SER A 25 -10.72 29.02 -53.03
C SER A 25 -10.83 30.48 -53.51
N ALA A 26 -11.66 31.29 -52.87
CA ALA A 26 -11.53 32.75 -52.90
C ALA A 26 -12.11 33.37 -51.61
N TYR A 27 -11.26 34.05 -50.86
CA TYR A 27 -11.68 34.90 -49.74
C TYR A 27 -12.33 36.18 -50.28
N ALA A 28 -13.44 36.60 -49.67
CA ALA A 28 -13.91 37.97 -49.73
C ALA A 28 -14.65 38.32 -48.43
N GLU A 29 -13.92 38.90 -47.47
CA GLU A 29 -14.55 39.55 -46.33
C GLU A 29 -15.33 40.79 -46.80
N SER A 30 -16.55 40.97 -46.30
CA SER A 30 -17.06 42.31 -45.99
C SER A 30 -17.98 42.23 -44.78
N GLY A 31 -17.41 42.56 -43.61
CA GLY A 31 -18.14 42.49 -42.35
C GLY A 31 -19.11 43.64 -42.18
N ALA A 32 -20.40 43.34 -41.97
CA ALA A 32 -21.33 44.25 -41.33
C ALA A 32 -21.29 43.99 -39.81
N ASN A 33 -20.56 44.84 -39.09
CA ASN A 33 -20.26 44.69 -37.67
C ASN A 33 -21.50 45.03 -36.81
N ALA A 34 -22.36 44.04 -36.54
CA ALA A 34 -23.39 44.14 -35.51
C ALA A 34 -22.80 43.77 -34.14
N LYS A 35 -21.97 44.65 -33.55
CA LYS A 35 -21.55 44.53 -32.15
C LYS A 35 -22.76 44.71 -31.23
N THR A 36 -23.44 43.61 -30.94
CA THR A 36 -24.25 43.48 -29.74
C THR A 36 -23.30 43.41 -28.56
N THR A 37 -23.07 44.55 -27.89
CA THR A 37 -22.43 44.59 -26.57
C THR A 37 -23.35 43.92 -25.56
N GLN A 38 -23.27 42.59 -25.48
CA GLN A 38 -23.77 41.85 -24.32
C GLN A 38 -22.97 42.31 -23.11
N GLN A 39 -23.63 43.06 -22.23
CA GLN A 39 -23.07 43.52 -20.97
C GLN A 39 -22.83 42.29 -20.10
N SER A 40 -21.57 42.01 -19.74
CA SER A 40 -21.21 40.86 -18.92
C SER A 40 -21.92 40.93 -17.57
N VAL A 41 -22.63 39.87 -17.23
CA VAL A 41 -23.36 39.71 -15.98
C VAL A 41 -22.41 39.10 -14.95
N ASN A 42 -21.97 39.92 -13.99
CA ASN A 42 -21.22 39.40 -12.86
C ASN A 42 -22.14 38.61 -11.95
N ILE A 43 -21.77 37.37 -11.65
CA ILE A 43 -22.50 36.47 -10.74
C ILE A 43 -21.91 36.65 -9.34
N SER A 44 -22.75 36.52 -8.32
CA SER A 44 -22.26 36.61 -6.94
C SER A 44 -21.38 35.39 -6.60
N LYS A 45 -20.14 35.64 -6.21
CA LYS A 45 -19.19 34.62 -5.75
C LYS A 45 -18.88 34.84 -4.27
N ASP A 46 -18.89 33.77 -3.48
CA ASP A 46 -18.63 33.77 -2.04
C ASP A 46 -17.68 32.62 -1.70
N ARG A 47 -16.99 32.69 -0.55
CA ARG A 47 -16.12 31.62 -0.05
C ARG A 47 -16.21 31.51 1.46
N ILE A 48 -16.48 30.30 1.95
CA ILE A 48 -16.55 29.97 3.37
C ILE A 48 -15.40 29.02 3.68
N TYR A 49 -14.40 29.51 4.42
CA TYR A 49 -13.15 28.78 4.68
C TYR A 49 -12.49 29.24 5.99
N GLY A 50 -11.80 28.33 6.67
CA GLY A 50 -10.84 28.61 7.74
C GLY A 50 -9.42 28.20 7.34
N ASN A 51 -8.51 28.22 8.31
CA ASN A 51 -7.13 27.75 8.14
C ASN A 51 -7.06 26.21 8.00
N ASP A 52 -8.02 25.50 8.56
CA ASP A 52 -8.17 24.05 8.43
C ASP A 52 -9.65 23.63 8.29
N ARG A 53 -9.87 22.32 8.17
CA ARG A 53 -11.19 21.69 8.06
C ARG A 53 -12.10 21.93 9.28
N ILE A 54 -11.54 22.03 10.49
CA ILE A 54 -12.31 22.33 11.70
C ILE A 54 -12.81 23.77 11.61
N GLU A 55 -11.91 24.73 11.38
CA GLU A 55 -12.29 26.14 11.29
C GLU A 55 -13.24 26.39 10.09
N THR A 56 -13.07 25.73 8.95
CA THR A 56 -14.04 25.79 7.84
C THR A 56 -15.44 25.35 8.29
N SER A 57 -15.55 24.28 9.06
CA SER A 57 -16.85 23.85 9.63
C SER A 57 -17.45 24.90 10.59
N LEU A 58 -16.61 25.61 11.36
CA LEU A 58 -17.05 26.72 12.21
C LEU A 58 -17.53 27.93 11.37
N LYS A 59 -16.85 28.28 10.26
CA LYS A 59 -17.32 29.34 9.36
C LYS A 59 -18.63 28.97 8.66
N ILE A 60 -18.80 27.69 8.29
CA ILE A 60 -20.06 27.15 7.74
C ILE A 60 -21.19 27.28 8.77
N SER A 61 -20.92 26.97 10.03
CA SER A 61 -21.83 27.20 11.15
C SER A 61 -22.19 28.69 11.30
N GLN A 62 -21.21 29.59 11.26
CA GLN A 62 -21.41 31.04 11.35
C GLN A 62 -22.23 31.61 10.18
N SER A 63 -22.06 31.07 8.98
CA SER A 63 -22.81 31.47 7.79
C SER A 63 -24.27 30.99 7.82
N GLY A 64 -24.51 29.74 8.20
CA GLY A 64 -25.86 29.13 8.24
C GLY A 64 -26.70 29.49 9.46
N TRP A 65 -26.08 29.59 10.63
CA TRP A 65 -26.76 29.68 11.93
C TRP A 65 -26.41 31.00 12.64
N LYS A 66 -26.61 32.11 11.92
CA LYS A 66 -26.37 33.49 12.41
C LYS A 66 -27.14 33.79 13.70
N ASN A 67 -28.37 33.28 13.82
CA ASN A 67 -29.24 33.45 14.99
C ASN A 67 -29.04 32.38 16.09
N GLY A 68 -28.09 31.46 15.90
CA GLY A 68 -27.82 30.33 16.79
C GLY A 68 -28.51 29.02 16.37
N SER A 69 -28.23 27.96 17.13
CA SER A 69 -28.95 26.69 17.11
C SER A 69 -28.87 26.02 18.48
N SER A 70 -30.00 25.52 18.97
CA SER A 70 -30.07 24.77 20.23
C SER A 70 -29.45 23.38 20.13
N THR A 71 -29.18 22.89 18.93
CA THR A 71 -28.63 21.56 18.67
C THR A 71 -27.38 21.66 17.79
N VAL A 72 -26.39 20.82 18.07
CA VAL A 72 -25.20 20.63 17.21
C VAL A 72 -25.02 19.15 16.89
N VAL A 73 -24.40 18.86 15.74
CA VAL A 73 -23.83 17.54 15.42
C VAL A 73 -22.31 17.67 15.42
N ILE A 74 -21.63 16.88 16.27
CA ILE A 74 -20.17 16.82 16.35
C ILE A 74 -19.69 15.56 15.61
N ALA A 75 -18.75 15.74 14.69
CA ALA A 75 -18.16 14.66 13.90
C ALA A 75 -16.62 14.80 13.86
N GLN A 76 -15.91 13.72 13.52
CA GLN A 76 -14.46 13.79 13.31
C GLN A 76 -14.14 14.56 12.02
N GLY A 77 -13.21 15.52 12.10
CA GLY A 77 -12.67 16.20 10.93
C GLY A 77 -11.74 15.34 10.07
N TYR A 78 -10.98 14.42 10.65
CA TYR A 78 -9.91 13.67 9.99
C TYR A 78 -10.30 12.24 9.58
N GLY A 79 -11.42 11.71 10.09
CA GLY A 79 -11.97 10.40 9.70
C GLY A 79 -13.44 10.49 9.29
N TYR A 80 -13.79 10.03 8.08
CA TYR A 80 -15.14 10.22 7.54
C TYR A 80 -16.16 9.15 7.93
N ALA A 81 -15.70 7.95 8.28
CA ALA A 81 -16.46 6.71 8.20
C ALA A 81 -17.84 6.77 8.89
N ASP A 82 -17.88 7.28 10.12
CA ASP A 82 -19.09 7.39 10.94
C ASP A 82 -20.00 8.57 10.53
N ALA A 83 -19.43 9.62 9.92
CA ALA A 83 -20.09 10.91 9.77
C ALA A 83 -20.81 11.11 8.43
N LEU A 84 -20.54 10.28 7.41
CA LEU A 84 -21.10 10.39 6.05
C LEU A 84 -22.63 10.50 5.98
N CYS A 85 -23.32 9.96 6.97
CA CYS A 85 -24.78 9.87 7.05
C CYS A 85 -25.42 10.92 7.99
N ALA A 86 -24.63 11.84 8.56
CA ALA A 86 -25.09 12.82 9.56
C ALA A 86 -25.96 13.96 8.99
N GLY A 87 -25.90 14.26 7.69
CA GLY A 87 -26.64 15.37 7.05
C GLY A 87 -28.15 15.40 7.37
N PRO A 88 -28.90 14.29 7.17
CA PRO A 88 -30.32 14.23 7.50
C PRO A 88 -30.64 14.48 8.98
N LEU A 89 -29.75 14.07 9.90
CA LEU A 89 -29.90 14.33 11.33
C LEU A 89 -29.69 15.81 11.63
N ALA A 90 -28.63 16.39 11.09
CA ALA A 90 -28.33 17.82 11.19
C ALA A 90 -29.51 18.66 10.66
N LYS A 91 -30.09 18.29 9.51
CA LYS A 91 -31.26 18.99 8.96
C LYS A 91 -32.52 18.81 9.81
N LYS A 92 -32.79 17.62 10.35
CA LYS A 92 -33.94 17.35 11.25
C LYS A 92 -33.95 18.29 12.46
N TYR A 93 -32.79 18.52 13.06
CA TYR A 93 -32.66 19.37 14.25
C TYR A 93 -32.30 20.83 13.96
N ASN A 94 -32.24 21.23 12.68
CA ASN A 94 -31.75 22.54 12.26
C ASN A 94 -30.36 22.86 12.89
N ALA A 95 -29.45 21.90 12.87
CA ALA A 95 -28.16 21.92 13.54
C ALA A 95 -27.00 22.03 12.53
N PRO A 96 -25.90 22.75 12.84
CA PRO A 96 -24.66 22.64 12.09
C PRO A 96 -23.98 21.29 12.36
N ILE A 97 -23.22 20.80 11.37
CA ILE A 97 -22.21 19.76 11.58
C ILE A 97 -20.89 20.50 11.83
N ILE A 98 -20.40 20.40 13.07
CA ILE A 98 -19.11 20.94 13.50
C ILE A 98 -18.13 19.78 13.61
N LEU A 99 -16.91 20.01 13.12
CA LEU A 99 -15.84 19.02 13.15
C LEU A 99 -14.97 19.21 14.40
N SER A 100 -14.48 18.10 14.93
CA SER A 100 -13.66 18.03 16.14
C SER A 100 -12.43 17.16 15.88
N LYS A 101 -11.39 17.32 16.70
CA LYS A 101 -10.32 16.32 16.82
C LYS A 101 -10.86 15.07 17.52
N GLN A 102 -10.13 13.97 17.44
CA GLN A 102 -10.50 12.71 18.11
C GLN A 102 -10.59 12.89 19.63
N ASP A 103 -9.73 13.70 20.23
CA ASP A 103 -9.47 13.76 21.66
C ASP A 103 -10.00 15.01 22.36
N GLY A 104 -10.51 16.01 21.63
CA GLY A 104 -11.08 17.22 22.24
C GLY A 104 -11.61 18.28 21.26
N LEU A 105 -12.30 19.26 21.83
CA LEU A 105 -12.79 20.48 21.20
C LEU A 105 -11.73 21.58 21.25
N SER A 106 -11.58 22.36 20.18
CA SER A 106 -10.72 23.56 20.21
C SER A 106 -11.40 24.74 20.93
N ASP A 107 -10.62 25.74 21.36
CA ASP A 107 -11.16 26.98 21.95
C ASP A 107 -12.12 27.72 21.01
N GLU A 108 -11.85 27.68 19.69
CA GLU A 108 -12.72 28.22 18.65
C GLU A 108 -14.02 27.42 18.55
N THR A 109 -13.94 26.10 18.68
CA THR A 109 -15.09 25.19 18.69
C THR A 109 -15.97 25.47 19.90
N VAL A 110 -15.38 25.58 21.10
CA VAL A 110 -16.08 25.97 22.35
C VAL A 110 -16.72 27.34 22.21
N SER A 111 -16.03 28.30 21.58
CA SER A 111 -16.54 29.65 21.34
C SER A 111 -17.73 29.66 20.37
N GLU A 112 -17.68 28.85 19.32
CA GLU A 112 -18.77 28.69 18.35
C GLU A 112 -19.99 28.00 18.97
N LEU A 113 -19.80 26.96 19.80
CA LEU A 113 -20.88 26.31 20.55
C LEU A 113 -21.59 27.29 21.50
N LYS A 114 -20.83 28.16 22.16
CA LYS A 114 -21.37 29.25 23.00
C LYS A 114 -22.11 30.31 22.17
N ARG A 115 -21.56 30.71 21.00
CA ARG A 115 -22.23 31.63 20.05
C ARG A 115 -23.57 31.08 19.56
N LEU A 116 -23.59 29.78 19.25
CA LEU A 116 -24.80 29.05 18.82
C LEU A 116 -25.86 28.95 19.91
N LYS A 117 -25.47 28.99 21.19
CA LYS A 117 -26.33 28.71 22.36
C LYS A 117 -26.85 27.27 22.34
N VAL A 118 -25.95 26.33 22.06
CA VAL A 118 -26.25 24.90 22.04
C VAL A 118 -26.72 24.43 23.42
N SER A 119 -27.78 23.63 23.44
CA SER A 119 -28.28 22.92 24.62
C SER A 119 -28.26 21.40 24.46
N LYS A 120 -28.26 20.89 23.21
CA LYS A 120 -28.13 19.46 22.87
C LYS A 120 -26.99 19.21 21.88
N ALA A 121 -26.21 18.16 22.08
CA ALA A 121 -25.18 17.72 21.13
C ALA A 121 -25.37 16.25 20.74
N PHE A 122 -25.33 15.98 19.43
CA PHE A 122 -25.17 14.62 18.90
C PHE A 122 -23.69 14.37 18.61
N VAL A 123 -23.08 13.37 19.25
CA VAL A 123 -21.69 12.98 18.99
C VAL A 123 -21.69 11.77 18.06
N ILE A 124 -21.09 11.91 16.88
CA ILE A 124 -21.18 10.90 15.81
C ILE A 124 -19.93 10.02 15.77
N GLY A 125 -20.14 8.72 15.96
CA GLY A 125 -19.09 7.71 15.89
C GLY A 125 -18.57 7.23 17.24
N GLY A 126 -17.81 6.14 17.17
CA GLY A 126 -17.29 5.45 18.35
C GLY A 126 -16.20 6.23 19.08
N LYS A 127 -15.78 5.72 20.25
CA LYS A 127 -14.69 6.32 21.07
C LYS A 127 -13.34 6.43 20.35
N ALA A 128 -13.10 5.58 19.35
CA ALA A 128 -11.93 5.65 18.48
C ALA A 128 -12.03 6.80 17.44
N SER A 129 -13.24 7.24 17.10
CA SER A 129 -13.49 8.40 16.25
C SER A 129 -13.51 9.68 17.08
N LEU A 130 -14.27 9.72 18.17
CA LEU A 130 -14.36 10.86 19.11
C LEU A 130 -14.37 10.32 20.54
N SER A 131 -13.36 10.63 21.35
CA SER A 131 -13.16 10.07 22.69
C SER A 131 -14.24 10.51 23.69
N ASP A 132 -14.18 9.95 24.91
CA ASP A 132 -15.03 10.39 26.02
C ASP A 132 -14.69 11.83 26.50
N ASN A 133 -13.52 12.36 26.14
CA ASN A 133 -13.15 13.73 26.50
C ASN A 133 -13.99 14.76 25.73
N VAL A 134 -14.31 14.52 24.45
CA VAL A 134 -15.21 15.38 23.65
C VAL A 134 -16.56 15.54 24.34
N GLU A 135 -17.15 14.46 24.86
CA GLU A 135 -18.38 14.54 25.65
C GLU A 135 -18.21 15.26 26.99
N SER A 136 -17.07 15.05 27.65
CA SER A 136 -16.77 15.65 28.94
C SER A 136 -16.63 17.17 28.81
N GLU A 137 -15.97 17.65 27.76
CA GLU A 137 -15.84 19.06 27.43
C GLU A 137 -17.18 19.71 27.07
N LEU A 138 -18.03 19.03 26.27
CA LEU A 138 -19.40 19.49 25.99
C LEU A 138 -20.19 19.70 27.29
N LYS A 139 -20.14 18.74 28.22
CA LYS A 139 -20.80 18.82 29.53
C LYS A 139 -20.20 19.94 30.39
N ASN A 140 -18.87 20.08 30.41
CA ASN A 140 -18.15 21.12 31.15
C ASN A 140 -18.50 22.55 30.68
N ILE A 141 -18.83 22.75 29.39
CA ILE A 141 -19.29 24.05 28.87
C ILE A 141 -20.80 24.27 28.99
N GLY A 142 -21.52 23.36 29.66
CA GLY A 142 -22.94 23.48 30.00
C GLY A 142 -23.92 22.72 29.10
N ILE A 143 -23.43 21.96 28.11
CA ILE A 143 -24.27 21.16 27.20
C ILE A 143 -24.49 19.79 27.86
N ASN A 144 -25.56 19.67 28.64
CA ASN A 144 -25.82 18.46 29.43
C ASN A 144 -26.60 17.37 28.68
N ASP A 145 -27.37 17.72 27.64
CA ASP A 145 -28.02 16.75 26.74
C ASP A 145 -27.03 16.35 25.64
N VAL A 146 -26.22 15.33 25.91
CA VAL A 146 -25.25 14.78 24.96
C VAL A 146 -25.63 13.36 24.60
N GLU A 147 -25.87 13.11 23.32
CA GLU A 147 -26.33 11.83 22.77
C GLU A 147 -25.31 11.30 21.77
N ARG A 148 -24.55 10.28 22.15
CA ARG A 148 -23.63 9.59 21.23
C ARG A 148 -24.38 8.62 20.34
N LEU A 149 -24.18 8.74 19.03
CA LEU A 149 -24.68 7.83 18.01
C LEU A 149 -23.48 7.05 17.46
N GLU A 150 -23.22 5.89 18.05
CA GLU A 150 -22.09 5.02 17.72
C GLU A 150 -22.53 3.58 17.44
N GLY A 151 -21.73 2.87 16.66
CA GLY A 151 -21.79 1.43 16.51
C GLY A 151 -20.40 0.81 16.43
N ALA A 152 -20.32 -0.52 16.45
CA ALA A 152 -19.03 -1.22 16.35
C ALA A 152 -18.33 -1.00 14.99
N THR A 153 -19.10 -0.68 13.94
CA THR A 153 -18.57 -0.20 12.66
C THR A 153 -19.43 0.93 12.10
N ARG A 154 -18.94 1.59 11.05
CA ARG A 154 -19.65 2.62 10.27
C ARG A 154 -21.06 2.19 9.81
N TYR A 155 -21.29 0.90 9.61
CA TYR A 155 -22.59 0.37 9.18
C TYR A 155 -23.62 0.45 10.31
N GLU A 156 -23.26 0.00 11.52
CA GLU A 156 -24.06 0.16 12.73
C GLU A 156 -24.26 1.64 13.09
N THR A 157 -23.21 2.48 12.99
CA THR A 157 -23.32 3.93 13.21
C THR A 157 -24.36 4.56 12.27
N SER A 158 -24.35 4.19 10.98
CA SER A 158 -25.35 4.69 10.02
C SER A 158 -26.78 4.30 10.37
N VAL A 159 -26.98 3.10 10.94
CA VAL A 159 -28.28 2.68 11.45
C VAL A 159 -28.68 3.47 12.70
N LYS A 160 -27.75 3.78 13.62
CA LYS A 160 -28.06 4.60 14.81
C LYS A 160 -28.48 6.03 14.47
N ILE A 161 -27.83 6.63 13.48
CA ILE A 161 -28.23 7.92 12.92
C ILE A 161 -29.61 7.80 12.26
N ALA A 162 -29.87 6.75 11.49
CA ALA A 162 -31.17 6.49 10.87
C ALA A 162 -32.31 6.25 11.88
N GLU A 163 -32.07 5.51 12.97
CA GLU A 163 -33.03 5.35 14.07
C GLU A 163 -33.36 6.69 14.75
N SER A 164 -32.37 7.58 14.86
CA SER A 164 -32.53 8.93 15.43
C SER A 164 -33.35 9.89 14.55
N LEU A 165 -33.57 9.55 13.27
CA LEU A 165 -34.54 10.26 12.41
C LEU A 165 -35.99 9.89 12.74
N GLY A 166 -36.23 8.69 13.27
CA GLY A 166 -37.55 8.16 13.64
C GLY A 166 -38.13 7.20 12.60
N ASN A 167 -39.26 6.56 12.92
CA ASN A 167 -39.80 5.44 12.13
C ASN A 167 -40.59 5.85 10.85
N SER A 168 -40.90 7.13 10.67
CA SER A 168 -41.73 7.61 9.54
C SER A 168 -40.90 7.92 8.30
N VAL A 169 -40.21 6.91 7.75
CA VAL A 169 -39.31 7.05 6.60
C VAL A 169 -39.98 6.53 5.32
N ASN A 170 -40.28 7.44 4.38
CA ASN A 170 -40.88 7.04 3.09
C ASN A 170 -39.87 6.43 2.11
N SER A 171 -38.60 6.84 2.19
CA SER A 171 -37.53 6.37 1.31
C SER A 171 -36.16 6.46 1.96
N ILE A 172 -35.30 5.49 1.68
CA ILE A 172 -33.90 5.43 2.15
C ILE A 172 -32.90 5.62 1.03
N VAL A 173 -31.68 5.98 1.41
CA VAL A 173 -30.48 5.98 0.58
C VAL A 173 -29.57 4.85 1.07
N VAL A 174 -29.01 4.06 0.16
CA VAL A 174 -27.88 3.16 0.40
C VAL A 174 -26.69 3.66 -0.42
N ALA A 175 -25.55 3.84 0.23
CA ALA A 175 -24.30 4.25 -0.40
C ALA A 175 -23.14 3.39 0.12
N SER A 176 -21.99 3.43 -0.56
CA SER A 176 -20.81 2.68 -0.11
C SER A 176 -20.29 3.23 1.22
N GLY A 177 -19.98 2.33 2.16
CA GLY A 177 -19.23 2.68 3.37
C GLY A 177 -17.71 2.76 3.13
N ASN A 178 -17.21 2.27 1.99
CA ASN A 178 -15.78 2.21 1.69
C ASN A 178 -15.24 3.48 1.00
N GLY A 179 -16.11 4.45 0.69
CA GLY A 179 -15.75 5.74 0.13
C GLY A 179 -16.79 6.81 0.46
N TYR A 180 -16.38 8.08 0.41
CA TYR A 180 -17.21 9.20 0.90
C TYR A 180 -18.08 9.85 -0.19
N ALA A 181 -17.59 9.96 -1.42
CA ALA A 181 -18.16 10.86 -2.43
C ALA A 181 -19.60 10.52 -2.87
N ASP A 182 -19.96 9.24 -2.92
CA ASP A 182 -21.34 8.81 -3.24
C ASP A 182 -22.32 9.30 -2.13
N SER A 183 -21.94 9.14 -0.86
CA SER A 183 -22.72 9.60 0.30
C SER A 183 -22.81 11.13 0.37
N LEU A 184 -21.71 11.85 0.08
CA LEU A 184 -21.71 13.32 0.08
C LEU A 184 -22.54 13.90 -1.08
N SER A 185 -22.53 13.26 -2.25
CA SER A 185 -23.30 13.70 -3.42
C SER A 185 -24.80 13.74 -3.15
N ILE A 186 -25.32 12.75 -2.42
CA ILE A 186 -26.74 12.65 -2.06
C ILE A 186 -27.08 13.38 -0.76
N ALA A 187 -26.10 13.74 0.08
CA ALA A 187 -26.33 14.29 1.41
C ALA A 187 -27.29 15.50 1.44
N PRO A 188 -27.16 16.54 0.60
CA PRO A 188 -28.05 17.72 0.67
C PRO A 188 -29.52 17.37 0.39
N ILE A 189 -29.79 16.52 -0.62
CA ILE A 189 -31.14 16.14 -1.00
C ILE A 189 -31.75 15.05 -0.11
N ALA A 190 -30.93 14.10 0.37
CA ALA A 190 -31.32 13.18 1.43
C ALA A 190 -31.76 13.95 2.68
N SER A 191 -30.99 14.96 3.07
CA SER A 191 -31.31 15.83 4.20
C SER A 191 -32.60 16.62 3.98
N LYS A 192 -32.77 17.24 2.81
CA LYS A 192 -33.98 17.98 2.42
C LYS A 192 -35.25 17.11 2.44
N LYS A 193 -35.15 15.84 2.01
CA LYS A 193 -36.28 14.89 1.96
C LYS A 193 -36.44 14.03 3.22
N GLY A 194 -35.56 14.18 4.23
CA GLY A 194 -35.57 13.34 5.44
C GLY A 194 -35.24 11.87 5.20
N MET A 195 -34.48 11.56 4.15
CA MET A 195 -34.07 10.19 3.80
C MET A 195 -32.84 9.79 4.63
N PRO A 196 -32.89 8.69 5.39
CA PRO A 196 -31.70 8.15 6.03
C PRO A 196 -30.68 7.70 4.98
N ILE A 197 -29.41 7.99 5.23
CA ILE A 197 -28.28 7.48 4.46
C ILE A 197 -27.72 6.28 5.23
N LEU A 198 -27.82 5.10 4.62
CA LEU A 198 -27.35 3.84 5.18
C LEU A 198 -26.11 3.41 4.41
N LEU A 199 -25.08 2.97 5.13
CA LEU A 199 -23.84 2.51 4.50
C LEU A 199 -23.90 1.01 4.23
N SER A 200 -23.29 0.57 3.14
CA SER A 200 -23.16 -0.85 2.76
C SER A 200 -21.75 -1.18 2.29
N GLN A 201 -21.35 -2.44 2.39
CA GLN A 201 -20.23 -2.94 1.59
C GLN A 201 -20.69 -3.09 0.13
N LYS A 202 -19.75 -3.31 -0.79
CA LYS A 202 -20.05 -3.48 -2.22
C LYS A 202 -21.03 -4.63 -2.48
N ASP A 203 -20.73 -5.82 -1.98
CA ASP A 203 -21.45 -7.05 -2.32
C ASP A 203 -22.34 -7.59 -1.19
N ILE A 204 -22.12 -7.09 0.03
CA ILE A 204 -22.83 -7.52 1.24
C ILE A 204 -23.54 -6.33 1.88
N LEU A 205 -24.86 -6.41 2.01
CA LEU A 205 -25.65 -5.48 2.82
C LEU A 205 -25.57 -5.98 4.27
N PRO A 206 -24.91 -5.26 5.20
CA PRO A 206 -24.73 -5.75 6.57
C PRO A 206 -26.08 -6.02 7.24
N ASP A 207 -26.18 -7.08 8.04
CA ASP A 207 -27.48 -7.51 8.59
C ASP A 207 -28.13 -6.44 9.47
N VAL A 208 -27.35 -5.59 10.17
CA VAL A 208 -27.90 -4.44 10.92
C VAL A 208 -28.66 -3.47 10.00
N VAL A 209 -28.13 -3.20 8.80
CA VAL A 209 -28.71 -2.30 7.80
C VAL A 209 -29.94 -2.95 7.17
N LYS A 210 -29.82 -4.21 6.77
CA LYS A 210 -30.90 -5.04 6.20
C LYS A 210 -32.09 -5.16 7.16
N ASN A 211 -31.82 -5.33 8.46
CA ASN A 211 -32.85 -5.41 9.50
C ASN A 211 -33.50 -4.04 9.75
N TYR A 212 -32.75 -2.95 9.73
CA TYR A 212 -33.32 -1.59 9.78
C TYR A 212 -34.26 -1.33 8.58
N ILE A 213 -33.84 -1.63 7.35
CA ILE A 213 -34.63 -1.40 6.14
C ILE A 213 -35.94 -2.20 6.18
N LYS A 214 -35.90 -3.47 6.63
CA LYS A 214 -37.11 -4.28 6.86
C LYS A 214 -38.03 -3.67 7.93
N LYS A 215 -37.47 -3.15 9.03
CA LYS A 215 -38.20 -2.54 10.14
C LYS A 215 -38.96 -1.27 9.73
N VAL A 216 -38.39 -0.43 8.86
CA VAL A 216 -39.04 0.83 8.42
C VAL A 216 -39.98 0.66 7.22
N ASN A 217 -39.91 -0.45 6.48
CA ASN A 217 -40.80 -0.79 5.35
C ASN A 217 -40.98 0.36 4.34
N VAL A 218 -39.86 0.82 3.78
CA VAL A 218 -39.85 1.98 2.85
C VAL A 218 -40.53 1.70 1.51
N ASN A 219 -41.12 2.76 0.94
CA ASN A 219 -41.74 2.70 -0.38
C ASN A 219 -40.74 2.81 -1.54
N LYS A 220 -39.52 3.30 -1.30
CA LYS A 220 -38.47 3.47 -2.33
C LYS A 220 -37.06 3.43 -1.73
N SER A 221 -36.14 2.79 -2.45
CA SER A 221 -34.73 2.71 -2.08
C SER A 221 -33.88 3.38 -3.15
N TYR A 222 -33.07 4.38 -2.79
CA TYR A 222 -32.08 4.97 -3.69
C TYR A 222 -30.72 4.31 -3.43
N VAL A 223 -30.09 3.75 -4.47
CA VAL A 223 -28.72 3.22 -4.39
C VAL A 223 -27.79 4.20 -5.08
N ILE A 224 -26.87 4.80 -4.33
CA ILE A 224 -25.99 5.85 -4.83
C ILE A 224 -24.60 5.30 -5.07
N GLY A 225 -24.07 5.58 -6.27
CA GLY A 225 -22.86 4.98 -6.82
C GLY A 225 -23.17 3.93 -7.88
N GLY A 226 -22.19 3.71 -8.76
CA GLY A 226 -22.27 2.69 -9.81
C GLY A 226 -22.31 1.26 -9.24
N ILE A 227 -22.45 0.27 -10.13
CA ILE A 227 -22.40 -1.18 -9.83
C ILE A 227 -21.15 -1.60 -9.04
N ASN A 228 -20.15 -0.73 -9.03
CA ASN A 228 -18.83 -0.96 -8.51
C ASN A 228 -18.66 -0.50 -7.07
N SER A 229 -19.24 0.66 -6.70
CA SER A 229 -19.38 1.09 -5.30
C SER A 229 -20.34 0.19 -4.53
N ILE A 230 -21.43 -0.21 -5.20
CA ILE A 230 -22.54 -1.03 -4.66
C ILE A 230 -23.00 -1.97 -5.77
N SER A 231 -22.86 -3.28 -5.60
CA SER A 231 -23.28 -4.29 -6.59
C SER A 231 -24.80 -4.43 -6.71
N ASP A 232 -25.25 -5.23 -7.69
CA ASP A 232 -26.66 -5.58 -7.81
C ASP A 232 -27.11 -6.67 -6.83
N ASN A 233 -26.20 -7.34 -6.12
CA ASN A 233 -26.58 -8.17 -4.98
C ASN A 233 -27.28 -7.32 -3.90
N ILE A 234 -26.86 -6.06 -3.75
CA ILE A 234 -27.49 -5.10 -2.85
C ILE A 234 -28.84 -4.65 -3.40
N THR A 235 -28.93 -4.26 -4.68
CA THR A 235 -30.21 -3.81 -5.28
C THR A 235 -31.27 -4.92 -5.26
N ASN A 236 -30.89 -6.16 -5.55
CA ASN A 236 -31.76 -7.34 -5.47
C ASN A 236 -32.27 -7.64 -4.05
N SER A 237 -31.61 -7.13 -3.00
CA SER A 237 -32.04 -7.28 -1.60
C SER A 237 -32.99 -6.18 -1.11
N LEU A 238 -33.27 -5.18 -1.95
CA LEU A 238 -34.03 -3.96 -1.62
C LEU A 238 -35.32 -3.86 -2.45
N SER A 239 -36.30 -3.10 -1.95
CA SER A 239 -37.59 -2.89 -2.62
C SER A 239 -37.66 -1.53 -3.32
N ASN A 240 -38.30 -1.51 -4.50
CA ASN A 240 -38.49 -0.33 -5.37
C ASN A 240 -37.21 0.51 -5.51
N VAL A 241 -36.20 -0.10 -6.13
CA VAL A 241 -34.83 0.44 -6.18
C VAL A 241 -34.65 1.37 -7.37
N GLN A 242 -34.05 2.53 -7.13
CA GLN A 242 -33.48 3.38 -8.18
C GLN A 242 -31.98 3.55 -7.91
N ARG A 243 -31.14 3.02 -8.80
CA ARG A 243 -29.71 3.31 -8.82
C ARG A 243 -29.47 4.71 -9.42
N ILE A 244 -28.60 5.49 -8.80
CA ILE A 244 -28.11 6.79 -9.30
C ILE A 244 -26.60 6.80 -9.10
N GLY A 245 -25.84 6.67 -10.18
CA GLY A 245 -24.38 6.63 -10.13
C GLY A 245 -23.79 6.88 -11.50
N GLY A 246 -22.62 7.50 -11.52
CA GLY A 246 -21.81 7.65 -12.71
C GLY A 246 -20.73 6.58 -12.78
N SER A 247 -19.85 6.69 -13.76
CA SER A 247 -18.66 5.83 -13.80
C SER A 247 -17.63 6.18 -12.73
N ASN A 248 -17.56 7.45 -12.34
CA ASN A 248 -16.67 8.00 -11.32
C ASN A 248 -17.44 8.92 -10.36
N ARG A 249 -16.78 9.38 -9.29
CA ARG A 249 -17.40 10.19 -8.23
C ARG A 249 -18.04 11.51 -8.70
N PHE A 250 -17.47 12.16 -9.71
CA PHE A 250 -17.96 13.43 -10.23
C PHE A 250 -19.18 13.21 -11.13
N GLU A 251 -19.18 12.14 -11.91
CA GLU A 251 -20.35 11.70 -12.65
C GLU A 251 -21.48 11.19 -11.73
N THR A 252 -21.18 10.53 -10.59
CA THR A 252 -22.21 10.24 -9.57
C THR A 252 -22.81 11.52 -9.01
N ASN A 253 -21.97 12.52 -8.69
CA ASN A 253 -22.45 13.82 -8.24
C ASN A 253 -23.38 14.45 -9.28
N LEU A 254 -22.95 14.51 -10.54
CA LEU A 254 -23.78 15.02 -11.64
C LEU A 254 -25.09 14.24 -11.83
N ALA A 255 -25.06 12.91 -11.77
CA ALA A 255 -26.26 12.06 -11.89
C ALA A 255 -27.28 12.33 -10.76
N VAL A 256 -26.80 12.56 -9.53
CA VAL A 256 -27.64 12.98 -8.40
C VAL A 256 -28.22 14.37 -8.63
N LEU A 257 -27.40 15.33 -9.05
CA LEU A 257 -27.84 16.70 -9.37
C LEU A 257 -28.89 16.74 -10.49
N GLN A 258 -28.71 15.94 -11.53
CA GLN A 258 -29.65 15.81 -12.64
C GLN A 258 -30.97 15.14 -12.21
N ASN A 259 -30.89 14.02 -11.46
CA ASN A 259 -32.08 13.28 -11.03
C ASN A 259 -32.98 14.10 -10.09
N PHE A 260 -32.39 14.91 -9.22
CA PHE A 260 -33.12 15.74 -8.25
C PHE A 260 -33.18 17.22 -8.65
N LYS A 261 -32.93 17.55 -9.92
CA LYS A 261 -32.92 18.92 -10.46
C LYS A 261 -34.11 19.78 -9.99
N SER A 262 -35.33 19.23 -9.98
CA SER A 262 -36.55 19.95 -9.59
C SER A 262 -36.77 20.08 -8.08
N ASP A 263 -36.00 19.35 -7.26
CA ASP A 263 -36.02 19.48 -5.80
C ASP A 263 -34.93 20.45 -5.27
N PHE A 264 -33.97 20.84 -6.11
CA PHE A 264 -32.89 21.76 -5.79
C PHE A 264 -33.25 23.23 -6.12
N ASP A 265 -32.84 24.13 -5.24
CA ASP A 265 -32.84 25.57 -5.46
C ASP A 265 -31.43 26.03 -5.88
N PHE A 266 -31.28 26.43 -7.14
CA PHE A 266 -30.03 26.90 -7.73
C PHE A 266 -29.75 28.39 -7.48
N SER A 267 -30.56 29.11 -6.69
CA SER A 267 -30.20 30.45 -6.20
C SER A 267 -28.94 30.46 -5.34
N ASN A 268 -28.53 29.30 -4.79
CA ASN A 268 -27.23 29.11 -4.16
C ASN A 268 -26.65 27.79 -4.69
N VAL A 269 -25.37 27.76 -5.06
CA VAL A 269 -24.67 26.54 -5.47
C VAL A 269 -23.39 26.44 -4.64
N TYR A 270 -23.29 25.37 -3.86
CA TYR A 270 -22.11 25.11 -3.04
C TYR A 270 -21.12 24.24 -3.83
N ILE A 271 -19.85 24.62 -3.84
CA ILE A 271 -18.77 23.92 -4.54
C ILE A 271 -17.76 23.48 -3.49
N ALA A 272 -17.47 22.19 -3.42
CA ALA A 272 -16.56 21.61 -2.43
C ALA A 272 -15.63 20.58 -3.09
N GLU A 273 -14.44 20.42 -2.53
CA GLU A 273 -13.54 19.35 -2.94
C GLU A 273 -14.17 17.97 -2.67
N GLY A 274 -14.03 17.06 -3.64
CA GLY A 274 -14.52 15.69 -3.56
C GLY A 274 -13.46 14.63 -3.88
N ASN A 275 -12.20 15.04 -4.05
CA ASN A 275 -11.04 14.17 -4.30
C ASN A 275 -9.75 14.93 -3.97
N GLY A 276 -8.69 14.23 -3.61
CA GLY A 276 -7.35 14.81 -3.45
C GLY A 276 -6.30 13.73 -3.16
N THR A 277 -5.09 14.16 -2.82
CA THR A 277 -3.93 13.27 -2.63
C THR A 277 -3.94 12.51 -1.31
N SER A 278 -4.72 12.93 -0.32
CA SER A 278 -4.79 12.31 1.02
C SER A 278 -5.91 11.26 1.12
N GLY A 279 -6.82 11.18 0.14
CA GLY A 279 -7.96 10.26 0.17
C GLY A 279 -8.95 10.53 1.30
N ASN A 280 -8.91 11.73 1.89
CA ASN A 280 -9.72 12.16 3.05
C ASN A 280 -10.35 13.57 2.87
N GLU A 281 -10.55 13.97 1.62
CA GLU A 281 -11.14 15.24 1.17
C GLU A 281 -12.68 15.17 1.22
N PHE A 282 -13.22 15.09 2.44
CA PHE A 282 -14.66 14.98 2.70
C PHE A 282 -15.23 16.11 3.56
N ALA A 283 -14.39 16.79 4.34
CA ALA A 283 -14.79 17.55 5.53
C ALA A 283 -15.64 18.79 5.21
N ASP A 284 -15.24 19.56 4.19
CA ASP A 284 -15.92 20.79 3.79
C ASP A 284 -17.24 20.49 3.07
N ALA A 285 -17.28 19.41 2.28
CA ALA A 285 -18.50 18.89 1.67
C ALA A 285 -19.48 18.30 2.71
N LEU A 286 -18.98 17.60 3.74
CA LEU A 286 -19.79 17.06 4.82
C LEU A 286 -20.47 18.16 5.64
N SER A 287 -19.70 19.10 6.17
CA SER A 287 -20.23 20.24 6.94
C SER A 287 -21.08 21.15 6.05
N GLY A 288 -20.64 21.37 4.81
CA GLY A 288 -21.37 22.07 3.76
C GLY A 288 -22.74 21.48 3.42
N SER A 289 -22.89 20.16 3.47
CA SER A 289 -24.16 19.49 3.15
C SER A 289 -25.29 19.92 4.09
N ALA A 290 -25.00 20.17 5.36
CA ALA A 290 -25.97 20.68 6.34
C ALA A 290 -26.41 22.11 6.00
N LEU A 291 -25.47 22.99 5.60
CA LEU A 291 -25.76 24.34 5.14
C LEU A 291 -26.56 24.35 3.82
N ALA A 292 -26.15 23.54 2.85
CA ALA A 292 -26.85 23.41 1.57
C ALA A 292 -28.29 22.91 1.76
N ALA A 293 -28.51 21.93 2.64
CA ALA A 293 -29.84 21.44 3.01
C ALA A 293 -30.73 22.51 3.69
N GLN A 294 -30.17 23.60 4.25
CA GLN A 294 -30.99 24.73 4.71
C GLN A 294 -31.64 25.48 3.57
N LYS A 295 -30.88 25.75 2.51
CA LYS A 295 -31.35 26.47 1.32
C LYS A 295 -32.02 25.56 0.29
N SER A 296 -32.03 24.24 0.49
CA SER A 296 -32.36 23.25 -0.55
C SER A 296 -31.40 23.31 -1.75
N ALA A 297 -30.17 23.76 -1.51
CA ALA A 297 -29.16 23.99 -2.54
C ALA A 297 -28.37 22.70 -2.87
N PRO A 298 -27.83 22.58 -4.10
CA PRO A 298 -26.90 21.53 -4.45
C PRO A 298 -25.52 21.72 -3.80
N VAL A 299 -24.82 20.60 -3.57
CA VAL A 299 -23.35 20.56 -3.36
C VAL A 299 -22.73 19.88 -4.58
N VAL A 300 -21.87 20.62 -5.27
CA VAL A 300 -21.11 20.19 -6.44
C VAL A 300 -19.74 19.74 -5.98
N LEU A 301 -19.39 18.49 -6.27
CA LEU A 301 -18.06 17.96 -5.98
C LEU A 301 -17.11 18.26 -7.14
N VAL A 302 -15.93 18.80 -6.81
CA VAL A 302 -14.87 19.16 -7.77
C VAL A 302 -13.50 18.65 -7.31
N TYR A 303 -12.49 18.83 -8.14
CA TYR A 303 -11.07 18.80 -7.74
C TYR A 303 -10.40 20.05 -8.34
N ASN A 304 -9.14 19.97 -8.80
CA ASN A 304 -8.44 21.04 -9.55
C ASN A 304 -9.23 21.62 -10.73
N THR A 305 -10.19 20.86 -11.28
CA THR A 305 -11.18 21.34 -12.25
C THR A 305 -12.58 20.82 -11.94
N ILE A 306 -13.60 21.45 -12.53
CA ILE A 306 -14.96 20.93 -12.65
C ILE A 306 -15.18 20.32 -14.04
N SER A 307 -15.91 19.21 -14.13
CA SER A 307 -16.21 18.58 -15.43
C SER A 307 -17.07 19.49 -16.30
N THR A 308 -16.77 19.52 -17.60
CA THR A 308 -17.51 20.31 -18.59
C THR A 308 -19.02 20.07 -18.52
N ASP A 309 -19.45 18.83 -18.33
CA ASP A 309 -20.88 18.48 -18.23
C ASP A 309 -21.52 19.00 -16.94
N THR A 310 -20.80 18.94 -15.80
CA THR A 310 -21.29 19.52 -14.54
C THR A 310 -21.34 21.04 -14.63
N ALA A 311 -20.32 21.68 -15.19
CA ALA A 311 -20.29 23.13 -15.39
C ALA A 311 -21.43 23.61 -16.31
N ASN A 312 -21.68 22.90 -17.42
CA ASN A 312 -22.82 23.14 -18.31
C ASN A 312 -24.17 22.88 -17.63
N PHE A 313 -24.27 21.86 -16.77
CA PHE A 313 -25.47 21.62 -15.98
C PHE A 313 -25.72 22.76 -14.99
N ILE A 314 -24.72 23.24 -14.25
CA ILE A 314 -24.86 24.38 -13.33
C ILE A 314 -25.25 25.65 -14.10
N LYS A 315 -24.56 25.96 -15.21
CA LYS A 315 -24.91 27.07 -16.12
C LYS A 315 -26.39 27.02 -16.55
N SER A 316 -26.89 25.83 -16.88
CA SER A 316 -28.26 25.64 -17.41
C SER A 316 -29.35 25.73 -16.34
N ASN A 317 -28.97 25.83 -15.06
CA ASN A 317 -29.89 25.90 -13.92
C ASN A 317 -29.74 27.19 -13.10
N MET A 318 -28.60 27.86 -13.17
CA MET A 318 -28.35 29.11 -12.45
C MET A 318 -29.00 30.32 -13.14
N SER A 319 -29.10 31.41 -12.40
CA SER A 319 -29.55 32.72 -12.87
C SER A 319 -28.50 33.79 -12.56
N LYS A 320 -28.72 35.02 -13.04
CA LYS A 320 -27.89 36.18 -12.67
C LYS A 320 -27.86 36.46 -11.16
N ASP A 321 -28.87 36.01 -10.42
CA ASP A 321 -29.06 36.23 -8.99
C ASP A 321 -28.55 35.03 -8.16
N THR A 322 -27.95 34.02 -8.80
CA THR A 322 -27.33 32.87 -8.14
C THR A 322 -26.05 33.28 -7.40
N VAL A 323 -25.84 32.70 -6.22
CA VAL A 323 -24.57 32.78 -5.48
C VAL A 323 -23.79 31.47 -5.64
N LEU A 324 -22.60 31.53 -6.24
CA LEU A 324 -21.62 30.44 -6.23
C LEU A 324 -20.78 30.53 -4.96
N THR A 325 -20.87 29.55 -4.07
CA THR A 325 -20.14 29.53 -2.79
C THR A 325 -19.10 28.42 -2.78
N ALA A 326 -17.82 28.76 -2.78
CA ALA A 326 -16.75 27.81 -2.50
C ALA A 326 -16.72 27.46 -1.01
N LEU A 327 -16.59 26.17 -0.70
CA LEU A 327 -16.38 25.64 0.64
C LEU A 327 -14.93 25.15 0.73
N GLY A 328 -14.17 25.71 1.66
CA GLY A 328 -12.73 25.48 1.78
C GLY A 328 -11.87 26.55 1.10
N GLY A 329 -10.56 26.47 1.33
CA GLY A 329 -9.57 27.41 0.81
C GLY A 329 -9.37 27.33 -0.71
N THR A 330 -8.58 28.25 -1.27
CA THR A 330 -8.27 28.29 -2.71
C THR A 330 -7.42 27.10 -3.19
N LEU A 331 -6.75 26.39 -2.29
CA LEU A 331 -5.99 25.18 -2.62
C LEU A 331 -6.90 23.97 -2.93
N VAL A 332 -8.05 23.86 -2.25
CA VAL A 332 -8.99 22.73 -2.38
C VAL A 332 -10.15 23.03 -3.33
N VAL A 333 -10.55 24.30 -3.45
CA VAL A 333 -11.49 24.78 -4.47
C VAL A 333 -10.88 26.02 -5.14
N PRO A 334 -10.10 25.86 -6.23
CA PRO A 334 -9.48 26.97 -6.94
C PRO A 334 -10.47 28.01 -7.49
N ASP A 335 -10.13 29.30 -7.41
CA ASP A 335 -10.98 30.40 -7.92
C ASP A 335 -11.26 30.29 -9.43
N VAL A 336 -10.35 29.66 -10.20
CA VAL A 336 -10.53 29.39 -11.64
C VAL A 336 -11.77 28.57 -11.94
N ILE A 337 -12.25 27.73 -11.01
CA ILE A 337 -13.48 26.96 -11.17
C ILE A 337 -14.71 27.88 -11.14
N LEU A 338 -14.76 28.79 -10.16
CA LEU A 338 -15.86 29.74 -10.01
C LEU A 338 -15.86 30.75 -11.16
N ASN A 339 -14.69 31.22 -11.57
CA ASN A 339 -14.52 32.09 -12.73
C ASN A 339 -14.94 31.39 -14.03
N GLY A 340 -14.53 30.13 -14.23
CA GLY A 340 -14.90 29.36 -15.43
C GLY A 340 -16.41 29.11 -15.56
N ILE A 341 -17.12 28.87 -14.44
CA ILE A 341 -18.58 28.75 -14.43
C ILE A 341 -19.23 30.11 -14.79
N GLU A 342 -18.71 31.22 -14.28
CA GLU A 342 -19.18 32.57 -14.61
C GLU A 342 -18.93 32.94 -16.08
N ASP A 343 -17.77 32.60 -16.64
CA ASP A 343 -17.45 32.81 -18.04
C ASP A 343 -18.35 31.96 -18.95
N LEU A 344 -18.57 30.68 -18.61
CA LEU A 344 -19.54 29.83 -19.30
C LEU A 344 -20.95 30.43 -19.28
N PHE A 345 -21.41 30.93 -18.14
CA PHE A 345 -22.73 31.58 -18.00
C PHE A 345 -22.84 32.82 -18.89
N ASN A 346 -21.78 33.63 -18.94
CA ASN A 346 -21.67 34.81 -19.81
C ASN A 346 -21.44 34.49 -21.30
N GLY A 347 -21.44 33.21 -21.70
CA GLY A 347 -21.26 32.80 -23.10
C GLY A 347 -19.83 32.94 -23.61
N LYS A 348 -18.84 33.10 -22.73
CA LYS A 348 -17.41 33.10 -23.06
C LYS A 348 -16.84 31.69 -22.99
N THR A 349 -15.71 31.49 -23.66
CA THR A 349 -14.84 30.32 -23.43
C THR A 349 -14.04 30.55 -22.14
N PRO A 350 -14.06 29.61 -21.17
CA PRO A 350 -13.23 29.69 -19.97
C PRO A 350 -11.74 29.51 -20.29
N ASP A 351 -10.88 30.33 -19.68
CA ASP A 351 -9.42 30.20 -19.83
C ASP A 351 -8.85 28.99 -19.05
N SER A 352 -9.50 28.59 -17.95
CA SER A 352 -9.08 27.47 -17.08
C SER A 352 -10.20 27.03 -16.13
N GLY A 353 -9.94 26.04 -15.27
CA GLY A 353 -10.84 25.58 -14.21
C GLY A 353 -11.94 24.60 -14.63
N ILE A 354 -12.26 24.50 -15.92
CA ILE A 354 -13.17 23.49 -16.48
C ILE A 354 -12.35 22.47 -17.30
N GLY A 355 -12.54 21.19 -17.05
CA GLY A 355 -11.74 20.11 -17.64
C GLY A 355 -12.05 18.76 -16.99
N ASN A 356 -11.20 17.75 -17.19
CA ASN A 356 -11.38 16.46 -16.51
C ASN A 356 -10.95 16.58 -15.02
N PRO A 357 -11.84 16.33 -14.04
CA PRO A 357 -11.50 16.43 -12.62
C PRO A 357 -10.57 15.33 -12.10
N THR A 358 -10.22 14.32 -12.91
CA THR A 358 -9.28 13.25 -12.51
C THR A 358 -7.83 13.50 -12.93
N THR A 359 -7.56 14.51 -13.75
CA THR A 359 -6.20 14.84 -14.23
C THR A 359 -5.65 16.05 -13.48
N ALA A 360 -4.39 15.99 -13.06
CA ALA A 360 -3.67 17.17 -12.60
C ALA A 360 -3.49 18.15 -13.77
N THR A 361 -3.80 19.44 -13.55
CA THR A 361 -3.78 20.46 -14.60
C THR A 361 -2.35 20.88 -14.93
N THR A 362 -1.65 20.11 -15.77
CA THR A 362 -0.41 20.55 -16.40
C THR A 362 -0.74 21.30 -17.68
N THR A 363 -0.50 22.61 -17.70
CA THR A 363 -0.76 23.47 -18.86
C THR A 363 0.16 23.14 -20.03
N THR A 364 -0.29 22.35 -21.01
CA THR A 364 0.28 22.36 -22.38
C THR A 364 -0.76 21.91 -23.43
N THR A 365 -0.87 22.67 -24.52
CA THR A 365 -1.84 22.48 -25.60
C THR A 365 -1.38 21.44 -26.63
N ILE A 366 -2.20 20.41 -26.93
CA ILE A 366 -2.17 19.71 -28.23
C ILE A 366 -3.60 19.39 -28.68
N THR A 367 -3.89 19.65 -29.96
CA THR A 367 -5.15 19.35 -30.67
C THR A 367 -5.01 18.10 -31.54
N THR A 368 -6.03 17.24 -31.61
CA THR A 368 -6.47 16.55 -32.86
C THR A 368 -7.84 15.87 -32.72
N ASN A 369 -8.56 15.73 -33.85
CA ASN A 369 -9.76 14.90 -34.01
C ASN A 369 -9.40 13.44 -34.39
N PRO A 370 -10.28 12.45 -34.17
CA PRO A 370 -9.98 11.04 -34.47
C PRO A 370 -10.32 10.60 -35.92
N THR A 371 -9.51 9.67 -36.44
CA THR A 371 -9.80 8.82 -37.61
C THR A 371 -9.34 7.38 -37.30
N SER A 372 -10.03 6.36 -37.80
CA SER A 372 -9.81 4.96 -37.41
C SER A 372 -8.70 4.27 -38.24
N ASP A 373 -7.55 4.00 -37.61
CA ASP A 373 -6.52 3.11 -38.12
C ASP A 373 -6.69 1.70 -37.53
N LYS A 374 -6.41 0.65 -38.32
CA LYS A 374 -6.30 -0.74 -37.86
C LYS A 374 -4.83 -1.15 -37.71
N LEU A 375 -4.56 -1.98 -36.71
CA LEU A 375 -3.23 -2.49 -36.35
C LEU A 375 -3.26 -4.03 -36.31
N HIS A 376 -2.11 -4.67 -36.48
CA HIS A 376 -1.93 -6.11 -36.30
C HIS A 376 -1.20 -6.37 -34.98
N VAL A 377 -1.67 -7.32 -34.18
CA VAL A 377 -1.07 -7.64 -32.87
C VAL A 377 -0.99 -9.15 -32.66
N SER A 378 -0.23 -9.57 -31.64
CA SER A 378 -0.24 -10.96 -31.17
C SER A 378 -0.87 -11.06 -29.78
N LEU A 379 -1.62 -12.15 -29.56
CA LEU A 379 -2.24 -12.48 -28.29
C LEU A 379 -1.90 -13.93 -27.93
N VAL A 380 -1.18 -14.09 -26.82
CA VAL A 380 -0.89 -15.38 -26.21
C VAL A 380 -1.61 -15.45 -24.86
N ILE A 381 -2.23 -16.59 -24.56
CA ILE A 381 -2.86 -16.86 -23.26
C ILE A 381 -2.35 -18.21 -22.77
N ASP A 382 -1.65 -18.20 -21.64
CA ASP A 382 -0.93 -19.32 -21.08
C ASP A 382 -1.40 -19.64 -19.66
N GLY A 383 -2.22 -20.67 -19.56
CA GLY A 383 -2.71 -21.22 -18.31
C GLY A 383 -1.73 -22.17 -17.65
N TYR A 384 -2.10 -22.63 -16.45
CA TYR A 384 -1.33 -23.60 -15.70
C TYR A 384 -1.48 -25.04 -16.20
N LYS A 385 -2.54 -25.37 -16.97
CA LYS A 385 -2.72 -26.67 -17.64
C LYS A 385 -2.22 -26.69 -19.08
N GLY A 386 -2.05 -25.54 -19.72
CA GLY A 386 -1.94 -25.48 -21.17
C GLY A 386 -1.76 -24.07 -21.73
N ASN A 387 -1.27 -23.99 -22.98
CA ASN A 387 -1.52 -22.81 -23.79
C ASN A 387 -3.01 -22.83 -24.20
N VAL A 388 -3.71 -21.72 -23.99
CA VAL A 388 -5.15 -21.56 -24.29
C VAL A 388 -5.34 -20.89 -25.65
N ILE A 389 -4.51 -19.88 -25.95
CA ILE A 389 -4.46 -19.18 -27.25
C ILE A 389 -3.01 -18.87 -27.59
N ASN A 390 -2.67 -18.97 -28.88
CA ASN A 390 -1.44 -18.45 -29.47
C ASN A 390 -1.75 -17.92 -30.88
N GLU A 391 -2.15 -16.64 -30.97
CA GLU A 391 -2.47 -15.97 -32.23
C GLU A 391 -1.44 -14.88 -32.51
N THR A 392 -0.81 -14.91 -33.69
CA THR A 392 0.34 -14.05 -34.01
C THR A 392 0.03 -12.88 -34.94
N ASN A 393 -1.22 -12.73 -35.39
CA ASN A 393 -1.63 -11.70 -36.35
C ASN A 393 -3.15 -11.43 -36.29
N LEU A 394 -3.61 -10.86 -35.17
CA LEU A 394 -4.99 -10.39 -34.97
C LEU A 394 -5.13 -8.94 -35.42
N GLU A 395 -6.25 -8.58 -36.08
CA GLU A 395 -6.60 -7.18 -36.32
C GLU A 395 -7.18 -6.55 -35.04
N ALA A 396 -6.63 -5.41 -34.63
CA ALA A 396 -7.13 -4.56 -33.55
C ALA A 396 -7.36 -3.12 -34.06
N ALA A 397 -8.27 -2.37 -33.44
CA ALA A 397 -8.41 -0.94 -33.70
C ALA A 397 -7.37 -0.14 -32.89
N LYS A 398 -6.81 0.92 -33.47
CA LYS A 398 -5.93 1.82 -32.72
C LYS A 398 -6.71 2.53 -31.61
N GLY A 399 -6.26 2.35 -30.36
CA GLY A 399 -6.97 2.79 -29.16
C GLY A 399 -7.98 1.77 -28.60
N GLU A 400 -8.05 0.55 -29.13
CA GLU A 400 -8.77 -0.57 -28.52
C GLU A 400 -8.07 -1.01 -27.22
N SER A 401 -8.82 -1.38 -26.19
CA SER A 401 -8.21 -1.83 -24.93
C SER A 401 -7.72 -3.28 -25.03
N VAL A 402 -6.69 -3.62 -24.24
CA VAL A 402 -6.21 -5.01 -24.13
C VAL A 402 -7.32 -5.97 -23.67
N TYR A 403 -8.27 -5.48 -22.88
CA TYR A 403 -9.47 -6.22 -22.50
C TYR A 403 -10.43 -6.49 -23.67
N ASP A 404 -10.66 -5.51 -24.54
CA ASP A 404 -11.60 -5.65 -25.66
C ASP A 404 -11.04 -6.64 -26.71
N LEU A 405 -9.73 -6.61 -26.96
CA LEU A 405 -9.02 -7.61 -27.75
C LEU A 405 -9.12 -9.01 -27.13
N LEU A 406 -8.86 -9.14 -25.82
CA LEU A 406 -8.98 -10.41 -25.10
C LEU A 406 -10.40 -10.98 -25.24
N LYS A 407 -11.41 -10.15 -24.94
CA LYS A 407 -12.82 -10.53 -24.95
C LYS A 407 -13.26 -10.95 -26.35
N SER A 408 -12.99 -10.14 -27.38
CA SER A 408 -13.41 -10.43 -28.75
C SER A 408 -12.77 -11.72 -29.28
N THR A 409 -11.49 -11.95 -28.95
CA THR A 409 -10.78 -13.18 -29.34
C THR A 409 -11.36 -14.42 -28.64
N LEU A 410 -11.57 -14.36 -27.32
CA LEU A 410 -12.14 -15.48 -26.56
C LEU A 410 -13.58 -15.80 -26.99
N ASP A 411 -14.43 -14.77 -27.16
CA ASP A 411 -15.80 -14.90 -27.66
C ASP A 411 -15.83 -15.57 -29.04
N SER A 412 -14.93 -15.17 -29.96
CA SER A 412 -14.85 -15.73 -31.32
C SER A 412 -14.47 -17.22 -31.35
N LYS A 413 -13.73 -17.69 -30.33
CA LYS A 413 -13.30 -19.08 -30.17
C LYS A 413 -14.22 -19.90 -29.25
N GLY A 414 -15.24 -19.27 -28.67
CA GLY A 414 -16.15 -19.91 -27.71
C GLY A 414 -15.52 -20.26 -26.36
N ILE A 415 -14.37 -19.67 -26.03
CA ILE A 415 -13.64 -19.92 -24.78
C ILE A 415 -14.23 -19.06 -23.67
N LYS A 416 -14.55 -19.68 -22.54
CA LYS A 416 -15.21 -18.99 -21.42
C LYS A 416 -14.21 -18.26 -20.55
N PHE A 417 -14.57 -17.06 -20.11
CA PHE A 417 -13.82 -16.31 -19.11
C PHE A 417 -14.77 -15.59 -18.14
N VAL A 418 -14.26 -15.12 -17.00
CA VAL A 418 -15.05 -14.39 -15.99
C VAL A 418 -14.30 -13.14 -15.56
N ASN A 419 -14.88 -11.98 -15.83
CA ASN A 419 -14.45 -10.69 -15.33
C ASN A 419 -15.22 -10.35 -14.04
N LYS A 420 -14.53 -10.22 -12.89
CA LYS A 420 -15.11 -9.85 -11.58
C LYS A 420 -14.84 -8.39 -11.19
N GLY A 421 -14.41 -7.58 -12.14
CA GLY A 421 -13.99 -6.19 -11.94
C GLY A 421 -14.99 -5.33 -11.15
N THR A 422 -14.46 -4.50 -10.25
CA THR A 422 -15.22 -3.57 -9.42
C THR A 422 -14.82 -2.12 -9.76
N GLY A 423 -15.26 -1.63 -10.93
CA GLY A 423 -14.93 -0.33 -11.53
C GLY A 423 -15.15 0.96 -10.73
N GLY A 424 -15.15 2.09 -11.43
CA GLY A 424 -15.00 3.40 -10.79
C GLY A 424 -14.34 4.46 -11.67
N SER A 425 -14.05 4.14 -12.93
CA SER A 425 -13.82 5.11 -13.99
C SER A 425 -14.55 4.71 -15.27
N THR A 426 -14.80 5.69 -16.14
CA THR A 426 -15.28 5.55 -17.53
C THR A 426 -14.25 4.92 -18.47
N THR A 427 -13.07 4.55 -17.96
CA THR A 427 -11.88 4.28 -18.78
C THR A 427 -11.42 2.83 -18.75
N GLY A 428 -12.20 1.89 -18.18
CA GLY A 428 -11.82 0.47 -18.12
C GLY A 428 -10.87 0.08 -16.97
N ALA A 429 -10.69 0.95 -15.98
CA ALA A 429 -9.65 0.79 -14.94
C ALA A 429 -9.83 -0.40 -13.97
N ALA A 430 -10.98 -1.06 -13.96
CA ALA A 430 -11.17 -2.30 -13.20
C ALA A 430 -11.81 -3.39 -14.06
N VAL A 431 -11.08 -3.81 -15.08
CA VAL A 431 -11.19 -5.18 -15.59
C VAL A 431 -10.37 -6.07 -14.67
N TYR A 432 -10.99 -7.13 -14.12
CA TYR A 432 -10.29 -8.12 -13.31
C TYR A 432 -10.67 -9.53 -13.77
N ILE A 433 -9.76 -10.17 -14.52
CA ILE A 433 -10.00 -11.49 -15.11
C ILE A 433 -9.76 -12.58 -14.06
N SER A 434 -10.86 -13.02 -13.45
CA SER A 434 -10.88 -14.04 -12.41
C SER A 434 -10.83 -15.48 -12.94
N SER A 435 -11.05 -15.71 -14.24
CA SER A 435 -10.82 -17.02 -14.86
C SER A 435 -10.76 -16.94 -16.38
N ILE A 436 -9.99 -17.81 -17.02
CA ILE A 436 -10.02 -18.11 -18.46
C ILE A 436 -10.00 -19.63 -18.62
N ASP A 437 -10.82 -20.17 -19.53
CA ASP A 437 -10.98 -21.61 -19.83
C ASP A 437 -11.18 -22.53 -18.60
N GLY A 438 -11.86 -22.02 -17.57
CA GLY A 438 -12.12 -22.75 -16.34
C GLY A 438 -10.90 -22.94 -15.42
N GLU A 439 -9.79 -22.27 -15.68
CA GLU A 439 -8.74 -22.00 -14.68
C GLU A 439 -9.08 -20.68 -13.97
N THR A 440 -9.33 -20.76 -12.67
CA THR A 440 -9.85 -19.65 -11.85
C THR A 440 -8.82 -19.10 -10.88
N GLU A 441 -8.97 -17.84 -10.48
CA GLU A 441 -8.25 -17.27 -9.35
C GLU A 441 -8.37 -18.21 -8.13
N PHE A 442 -7.27 -18.37 -7.41
CA PHE A 442 -7.20 -19.18 -6.19
C PHE A 442 -7.38 -20.70 -6.39
N ASP A 443 -7.28 -21.23 -7.62
CA ASP A 443 -7.08 -22.67 -7.88
C ASP A 443 -5.78 -23.23 -7.24
N ARG A 444 -4.89 -22.34 -6.77
CA ARG A 444 -3.59 -22.62 -6.13
C ARG A 444 -3.40 -21.78 -4.84
N PRO A 445 -4.16 -22.04 -3.76
CA PRO A 445 -4.17 -21.21 -2.54
C PRO A 445 -2.98 -21.48 -1.59
N ARG A 446 -2.63 -20.49 -0.75
CA ARG A 446 -1.51 -20.58 0.21
C ARG A 446 -1.92 -21.32 1.49
N GLY A 447 -1.05 -22.21 1.99
CA GLY A 447 -1.38 -23.19 3.04
C GLY A 447 -1.39 -22.67 4.48
N ASN A 448 -1.12 -21.39 4.70
CA ASN A 448 -0.86 -20.79 6.02
C ASN A 448 -2.00 -19.88 6.52
N GLY A 449 -3.17 -19.89 5.86
CA GLY A 449 -4.32 -19.04 6.23
C GLY A 449 -4.21 -17.57 5.77
N GLN A 450 -3.13 -17.19 5.07
CA GLN A 450 -3.09 -15.94 4.32
C GLN A 450 -3.92 -16.10 3.04
N THR A 451 -4.75 -15.11 2.73
CA THR A 451 -5.74 -15.18 1.66
C THR A 451 -5.08 -15.30 0.27
N ASN A 452 -5.41 -16.37 -0.46
CA ASN A 452 -5.77 -16.34 -1.89
C ASN A 452 -5.02 -15.32 -2.77
N GLN A 453 -3.96 -15.76 -3.49
CA GLN A 453 -3.12 -14.88 -4.34
C GLN A 453 -2.84 -15.39 -5.77
N SER A 454 -3.28 -16.59 -6.16
CA SER A 454 -3.09 -17.10 -7.53
C SER A 454 -4.15 -16.55 -8.50
N GLY A 455 -3.79 -16.30 -9.76
CA GLY A 455 -4.72 -15.74 -10.75
C GLY A 455 -4.08 -15.35 -12.07
N TRP A 456 -4.80 -14.58 -12.88
CA TRP A 456 -4.38 -14.16 -14.21
C TRP A 456 -3.72 -12.77 -14.20
N LYS A 457 -2.57 -12.65 -14.87
CA LYS A 457 -1.82 -11.40 -15.08
C LYS A 457 -1.55 -11.22 -16.59
N TYR A 458 -1.37 -9.99 -17.05
CA TYR A 458 -1.14 -9.68 -18.46
C TYR A 458 0.07 -8.77 -18.64
N SER A 459 0.72 -8.87 -19.79
CA SER A 459 1.83 -8.02 -20.21
C SER A 459 1.64 -7.53 -21.64
N VAL A 460 2.28 -6.41 -21.96
CA VAL A 460 2.41 -5.86 -23.32
C VAL A 460 3.90 -5.73 -23.63
N ASP A 461 4.34 -6.34 -24.73
CA ASP A 461 5.75 -6.45 -25.14
C ASP A 461 6.70 -6.96 -24.03
N GLY A 462 6.18 -7.83 -23.17
CA GLY A 462 6.90 -8.42 -22.02
C GLY A 462 7.00 -7.52 -20.79
N THR A 463 6.37 -6.33 -20.81
CA THR A 463 6.24 -5.45 -19.64
C THR A 463 4.88 -5.67 -18.99
N PHE A 464 4.83 -5.87 -17.67
CA PHE A 464 3.58 -6.00 -16.91
C PHE A 464 3.08 -4.61 -16.47
N PRO A 465 1.95 -4.10 -16.99
CA PRO A 465 1.49 -2.77 -16.62
C PRO A 465 0.98 -2.72 -15.18
N ASN A 466 1.23 -1.61 -14.48
CA ASN A 466 0.77 -1.37 -13.11
C ASN A 466 -0.71 -0.96 -13.01
N HIS A 467 -1.49 -1.25 -14.05
CA HIS A 467 -2.89 -0.86 -14.21
C HIS A 467 -3.70 -1.94 -14.94
N GLY A 468 -5.03 -1.89 -14.85
CA GLY A 468 -5.89 -2.93 -15.43
C GLY A 468 -5.94 -2.90 -16.96
N CYS A 469 -6.05 -4.07 -17.61
CA CYS A 469 -6.07 -4.20 -19.08
C CYS A 469 -7.21 -3.48 -19.83
N GLY A 470 -8.18 -2.88 -19.12
CA GLY A 470 -9.18 -2.01 -19.75
C GLY A 470 -8.74 -0.53 -19.86
N VAL A 471 -7.70 -0.09 -19.14
CA VAL A 471 -7.03 1.21 -19.32
C VAL A 471 -5.72 1.11 -20.12
N GLU A 472 -5.25 -0.09 -20.45
CA GLU A 472 -4.14 -0.30 -21.37
C GLU A 472 -4.67 -0.38 -22.81
N TYR A 473 -4.04 0.36 -23.73
CA TYR A 473 -4.56 0.58 -25.08
C TYR A 473 -3.55 0.22 -26.17
N ILE A 474 -4.06 -0.45 -27.22
CA ILE A 474 -3.27 -0.88 -28.38
C ILE A 474 -2.98 0.33 -29.26
N ASN A 475 -1.71 0.74 -29.35
CA ASN A 475 -1.33 2.00 -29.99
C ASN A 475 -0.41 1.82 -31.21
N ASN A 476 0.31 0.70 -31.29
CA ASN A 476 1.33 0.40 -32.28
C ASN A 476 1.06 -0.93 -33.00
N ASP A 477 1.59 -1.06 -34.21
CA ASP A 477 1.53 -2.30 -35.00
C ASP A 477 2.60 -3.28 -34.49
N ASN A 478 2.25 -4.56 -34.39
CA ASN A 478 3.05 -5.69 -33.90
C ASN A 478 3.26 -5.78 -32.37
N GLU A 479 2.44 -5.09 -31.57
CA GLU A 479 2.42 -5.25 -30.10
C GLU A 479 2.10 -6.71 -29.69
N LYS A 480 2.72 -7.16 -28.59
CA LYS A 480 2.60 -8.53 -28.07
C LYS A 480 1.91 -8.56 -26.73
N ILE A 481 0.64 -8.95 -26.73
CA ILE A 481 -0.16 -9.12 -25.53
C ILE A 481 0.02 -10.56 -25.04
N HIS A 482 0.46 -10.74 -23.79
CA HIS A 482 0.64 -12.07 -23.19
C HIS A 482 -0.02 -12.17 -21.82
N TRP A 483 -1.01 -13.04 -21.71
CA TRP A 483 -1.68 -13.41 -20.47
C TRP A 483 -1.07 -14.67 -19.88
N ILE A 484 -0.74 -14.65 -18.59
CA ILE A 484 -0.18 -15.79 -17.85
C ILE A 484 -0.97 -16.05 -16.57
N TYR A 485 -1.06 -17.32 -16.17
CA TYR A 485 -1.47 -17.69 -14.82
C TYR A 485 -0.27 -17.65 -13.85
N VAL A 486 -0.46 -17.09 -12.65
CA VAL A 486 0.56 -16.91 -11.61
C VAL A 486 0.07 -17.41 -10.24
N VAL A 487 0.98 -17.69 -9.31
CA VAL A 487 0.65 -18.23 -7.96
C VAL A 487 0.73 -17.20 -6.83
N GLY A 488 1.44 -16.09 -7.02
CA GLY A 488 1.38 -14.88 -6.21
C GLY A 488 0.99 -13.65 -7.01
N ALA A 489 0.33 -12.68 -6.37
CA ALA A 489 -0.16 -11.45 -7.02
C ALA A 489 0.95 -10.58 -7.63
N TRP A 490 2.18 -10.72 -7.13
CA TRP A 490 3.37 -9.99 -7.58
C TRP A 490 4.27 -10.79 -8.51
N ASP A 491 3.97 -12.07 -8.75
CA ASP A 491 4.76 -12.89 -9.66
C ASP A 491 4.64 -12.39 -11.12
N GLU A 492 5.70 -12.59 -11.89
CA GLU A 492 5.78 -12.24 -13.33
C GLU A 492 6.24 -13.41 -14.20
N THR A 493 6.43 -14.57 -13.58
CA THR A 493 6.76 -15.83 -14.23
C THR A 493 5.52 -16.69 -14.35
N GLN A 494 5.27 -17.25 -15.54
CA GLN A 494 4.19 -18.22 -15.76
C GLN A 494 4.30 -19.40 -14.76
N PHE A 495 3.20 -19.70 -14.08
CA PHE A 495 3.04 -20.96 -13.37
C PHE A 495 2.51 -22.04 -14.33
N ARG A 496 3.19 -23.19 -14.40
CA ARG A 496 2.84 -24.32 -15.27
C ARG A 496 3.00 -25.65 -14.53
N ASP A 497 1.92 -26.42 -14.49
CA ASP A 497 1.91 -27.79 -13.97
C ASP A 497 2.73 -28.75 -14.86
N VAL A 498 3.12 -29.88 -14.27
CA VAL A 498 3.67 -31.04 -14.98
C VAL A 498 2.55 -31.83 -15.66
N ASP A 499 2.59 -31.93 -16.98
CA ASP A 499 1.64 -32.70 -17.78
C ASP A 499 1.98 -34.20 -17.76
N SER A 500 3.27 -34.56 -17.74
CA SER A 500 3.72 -35.96 -17.68
C SER A 500 5.18 -36.10 -17.25
N ILE A 501 5.54 -37.33 -16.84
CA ILE A 501 6.92 -37.77 -16.62
C ILE A 501 7.19 -38.94 -17.56
N THR A 502 8.42 -39.02 -18.07
CA THR A 502 8.92 -40.20 -18.77
C THR A 502 10.22 -40.66 -18.12
N LEU A 503 10.45 -41.98 -18.07
CA LEU A 503 11.74 -42.55 -17.67
C LEU A 503 12.53 -42.98 -18.89
N ASN A 504 13.86 -42.91 -18.81
CA ASN A 504 14.76 -43.46 -19.83
C ASN A 504 14.60 -44.99 -20.02
N LYS A 505 14.01 -45.71 -19.06
CA LYS A 505 13.78 -47.16 -19.09
C LYS A 505 12.46 -47.51 -18.40
N THR A 506 11.62 -48.33 -19.03
CA THR A 506 10.40 -48.92 -18.42
C THR A 506 10.65 -50.27 -17.75
N ASP A 507 11.73 -50.96 -18.14
CA ASP A 507 12.12 -52.25 -17.62
C ASP A 507 13.64 -52.29 -17.45
N LEU A 508 14.10 -52.99 -16.41
CA LEU A 508 15.50 -53.12 -16.05
C LEU A 508 15.76 -54.51 -15.46
N THR A 509 16.88 -55.13 -15.83
CA THR A 509 17.33 -56.40 -15.24
C THR A 509 18.74 -56.25 -14.67
N LEU A 510 18.93 -56.62 -13.41
CA LEU A 510 20.18 -56.49 -12.67
C LEU A 510 20.55 -57.80 -11.95
N ASN A 511 21.83 -58.00 -11.66
CA ASN A 511 22.31 -58.97 -10.69
C ASN A 511 22.50 -58.29 -9.32
N ALA A 512 22.57 -59.06 -8.23
CA ALA A 512 22.68 -58.50 -6.88
C ALA A 512 23.92 -57.58 -6.72
N ASN A 513 23.75 -56.47 -5.99
CA ASN A 513 24.71 -55.37 -5.82
C ASN A 513 25.06 -54.56 -7.09
N GLN A 514 24.48 -54.84 -8.25
CA GLN A 514 24.59 -53.94 -9.41
C GLN A 514 23.74 -52.69 -9.22
N THR A 515 24.17 -51.60 -9.85
CA THR A 515 23.47 -50.30 -9.81
C THR A 515 23.28 -49.73 -11.20
N GLU A 516 22.18 -49.04 -11.42
CA GLU A 516 21.83 -48.38 -12.69
C GLU A 516 21.14 -47.05 -12.41
N ASN A 517 21.32 -46.05 -13.27
CA ASN A 517 20.62 -44.77 -13.13
C ASN A 517 19.36 -44.73 -14.00
N LEU A 518 18.21 -44.55 -13.37
CA LEU A 518 17.01 -44.09 -14.03
C LEU A 518 17.04 -42.55 -14.05
N THR A 519 16.66 -41.97 -15.19
CA THR A 519 16.53 -40.53 -15.34
C THR A 519 15.09 -40.21 -15.70
N ALA A 520 14.45 -39.35 -14.91
CA ALA A 520 13.13 -38.82 -15.20
C ALA A 520 13.25 -37.56 -16.07
N ALA A 521 12.46 -37.49 -17.14
CA ALA A 521 12.26 -36.29 -17.94
C ALA A 521 10.83 -35.78 -17.72
N VAL A 522 10.72 -34.54 -17.24
CA VAL A 522 9.46 -33.84 -16.95
C VAL A 522 9.02 -33.07 -18.20
N SER A 523 7.72 -33.16 -18.53
CA SER A 523 7.09 -32.41 -19.62
C SER A 523 5.92 -31.59 -19.08
N PRO A 524 5.73 -30.33 -19.54
CA PRO A 524 6.52 -29.64 -20.55
C PRO A 524 7.86 -29.10 -20.00
N SER A 525 8.76 -28.69 -20.89
CA SER A 525 10.09 -28.17 -20.51
C SER A 525 10.03 -26.82 -19.80
N ASN A 526 8.89 -26.12 -19.81
CA ASN A 526 8.62 -24.91 -19.03
C ASN A 526 7.78 -25.16 -17.76
N ALA A 527 7.54 -26.41 -17.35
CA ALA A 527 6.91 -26.71 -16.06
C ALA A 527 7.68 -26.01 -14.91
N THR A 528 6.96 -25.43 -13.95
CA THR A 528 7.55 -24.62 -12.87
C THR A 528 8.31 -25.49 -11.87
N ASP A 529 7.68 -26.57 -11.42
CA ASP A 529 8.31 -27.60 -10.59
C ASP A 529 8.80 -28.74 -11.50
N LYS A 530 10.13 -28.98 -11.57
CA LYS A 530 10.74 -30.04 -12.39
C LYS A 530 11.36 -31.17 -11.57
N ASP A 531 11.31 -31.06 -10.26
CA ASP A 531 11.87 -32.05 -9.35
C ASP A 531 10.98 -33.29 -9.30
N VAL A 532 11.59 -34.43 -8.96
CA VAL A 532 10.89 -35.71 -8.79
C VAL A 532 11.33 -36.38 -7.49
N THR A 533 10.42 -37.14 -6.89
CA THR A 533 10.74 -38.10 -5.82
C THR A 533 10.77 -39.51 -6.37
N TRP A 534 11.63 -40.33 -5.79
CA TRP A 534 11.82 -41.73 -6.19
C TRP A 534 11.39 -42.67 -5.07
N GLU A 535 10.62 -43.68 -5.42
CA GLU A 535 10.17 -44.74 -4.51
C GLU A 535 10.42 -46.13 -5.11
N SER A 536 10.62 -47.13 -4.26
CA SER A 536 10.62 -48.55 -4.63
C SER A 536 9.46 -49.26 -3.94
N SER A 537 8.69 -50.03 -4.69
CA SER A 537 7.62 -50.89 -4.17
C SER A 537 8.13 -51.99 -3.24
N ASP A 538 9.40 -52.39 -3.37
CA ASP A 538 10.06 -53.35 -2.48
C ASP A 538 11.56 -53.03 -2.35
N LYS A 539 11.88 -52.32 -1.27
CA LYS A 539 13.26 -51.94 -0.90
C LYS A 539 14.15 -53.13 -0.54
N THR A 540 13.58 -54.32 -0.31
CA THR A 540 14.35 -55.55 -0.06
C THR A 540 14.83 -56.22 -1.35
N VAL A 541 14.19 -55.92 -2.49
CA VAL A 541 14.58 -56.38 -3.82
C VAL A 541 15.44 -55.33 -4.53
N ALA A 542 15.00 -54.07 -4.56
CA ALA A 542 15.79 -52.97 -5.13
C ALA A 542 15.52 -51.65 -4.40
N THR A 543 16.58 -50.89 -4.12
CA THR A 543 16.48 -49.52 -3.57
C THR A 543 16.71 -48.49 -4.66
N VAL A 544 16.29 -47.24 -4.41
CA VAL A 544 16.55 -46.08 -5.28
C VAL A 544 16.91 -44.87 -4.40
N ASP A 545 17.87 -44.05 -4.83
CA ASP A 545 18.24 -42.81 -4.15
C ASP A 545 17.52 -41.57 -4.74
N SER A 546 17.72 -40.39 -4.15
CA SER A 546 17.11 -39.14 -4.60
C SER A 546 17.48 -38.71 -6.03
N ASN A 547 18.53 -39.31 -6.61
CA ASN A 547 19.03 -38.99 -7.95
C ASN A 547 18.59 -40.05 -8.98
N GLY A 548 17.73 -41.00 -8.62
CA GLY A 548 17.26 -42.07 -9.49
C GLY A 548 18.25 -43.24 -9.64
N LYS A 549 19.29 -43.32 -8.79
CA LYS A 549 20.22 -44.46 -8.80
C LYS A 549 19.58 -45.67 -8.14
N VAL A 550 19.22 -46.66 -8.94
CA VAL A 550 18.70 -47.96 -8.51
C VAL A 550 19.84 -48.86 -8.07
N THR A 551 19.68 -49.58 -6.96
CA THR A 551 20.61 -50.62 -6.48
C THR A 551 19.87 -51.92 -6.27
N ALA A 552 20.31 -52.99 -6.92
CA ALA A 552 19.77 -54.34 -6.74
C ALA A 552 20.24 -54.97 -5.43
N VAL A 553 19.31 -55.49 -4.64
CA VAL A 553 19.56 -56.05 -3.30
C VAL A 553 19.42 -57.57 -3.33
N ASN A 554 18.18 -58.08 -3.37
CA ASN A 554 17.88 -59.52 -3.42
C ASN A 554 17.14 -59.90 -4.70
N SER A 555 17.20 -61.18 -5.08
CA SER A 555 16.49 -61.71 -6.24
C SER A 555 14.97 -61.55 -6.12
N GLY A 556 14.33 -61.02 -7.15
CA GLY A 556 12.89 -60.74 -7.15
C GLY A 556 12.48 -59.73 -8.22
N THR A 557 11.34 -59.07 -8.02
CA THR A 557 10.89 -57.96 -8.86
C THR A 557 10.36 -56.83 -7.99
N ALA A 558 10.80 -55.61 -8.27
CA ALA A 558 10.30 -54.38 -7.66
C ALA A 558 9.97 -53.35 -8.73
N THR A 559 9.04 -52.44 -8.45
CA THR A 559 8.75 -51.28 -9.30
C THR A 559 9.39 -50.05 -8.69
N ILE A 560 10.20 -49.34 -9.48
CA ILE A 560 10.75 -48.04 -9.12
C ILE A 560 9.89 -46.96 -9.77
N THR A 561 9.33 -46.04 -8.98
CA THR A 561 8.44 -44.98 -9.45
C THR A 561 9.08 -43.62 -9.22
N ALA A 562 9.10 -42.79 -10.26
CA ALA A 562 9.34 -41.35 -10.15
C ALA A 562 7.99 -40.62 -10.11
N ASN A 563 7.77 -39.78 -9.10
CA ASN A 563 6.59 -38.93 -8.95
C ASN A 563 7.00 -37.46 -9.01
N SER A 564 6.25 -36.62 -9.73
CA SER A 564 6.47 -35.17 -9.72
C SER A 564 6.10 -34.62 -8.35
N ILE A 565 6.88 -33.65 -7.88
CA ILE A 565 6.62 -33.01 -6.59
C ILE A 565 6.15 -31.57 -6.75
N ASP A 566 5.37 -31.14 -5.76
CA ASP A 566 5.00 -29.76 -5.52
C ASP A 566 6.04 -29.13 -4.58
N ASN A 567 6.87 -28.23 -5.11
CA ASN A 567 7.91 -27.55 -4.34
C ASN A 567 7.57 -26.08 -4.07
N THR A 568 6.31 -25.66 -4.22
CA THR A 568 5.91 -24.23 -4.29
C THR A 568 6.09 -23.37 -3.03
N LYS A 569 6.77 -23.83 -1.97
CA LYS A 569 7.00 -23.08 -0.72
C LYS A 569 5.73 -22.88 0.14
N GLY A 570 4.94 -23.95 0.31
CA GLY A 570 3.85 -23.99 1.30
C GLY A 570 2.46 -23.58 0.81
N PHE A 571 2.18 -23.75 -0.49
CA PHE A 571 0.82 -23.70 -1.02
C PHE A 571 0.14 -25.06 -0.83
N VAL A 572 -1.20 -25.08 -0.70
CA VAL A 572 -1.99 -26.31 -0.57
C VAL A 572 -2.73 -26.52 -1.88
N ARG A 573 -2.29 -27.50 -2.68
CA ARG A 573 -2.86 -27.76 -4.00
C ARG A 573 -3.85 -28.93 -3.99
N ASN A 574 -4.99 -28.74 -4.69
CA ASN A 574 -5.62 -29.84 -5.42
C ASN A 574 -4.74 -30.14 -6.65
N TYR A 575 -3.65 -30.87 -6.43
CA TYR A 575 -2.68 -31.31 -7.44
C TYR A 575 -2.72 -32.83 -7.53
N THR A 576 -2.71 -33.36 -8.76
CA THR A 576 -2.57 -34.79 -9.02
C THR A 576 -1.14 -35.02 -9.53
N PRO A 577 -0.25 -35.64 -8.74
CA PRO A 577 1.10 -35.96 -9.19
C PRO A 577 1.07 -36.81 -10.45
N GLN A 578 1.97 -36.50 -11.38
CA GLN A 578 2.26 -37.37 -12.51
C GLN A 578 3.32 -38.38 -12.07
N SER A 579 3.22 -39.60 -12.59
CA SER A 579 4.11 -40.70 -12.19
C SER A 579 4.56 -41.51 -13.39
N ALA A 580 5.83 -41.90 -13.41
CA ALA A 580 6.37 -42.86 -14.37
C ALA A 580 7.14 -43.96 -13.62
N SER A 581 7.00 -45.22 -14.08
CA SER A 581 7.52 -46.38 -13.37
C SER A 581 8.42 -47.27 -14.23
N CYS A 582 9.47 -47.81 -13.63
CA CYS A 582 10.35 -48.82 -14.20
C CYS A 582 10.24 -50.12 -13.41
N LYS A 583 10.02 -51.25 -14.10
CA LYS A 583 10.02 -52.58 -13.50
C LYS A 583 11.45 -53.13 -13.42
N VAL A 584 11.95 -53.36 -12.21
CA VAL A 584 13.29 -53.87 -11.94
C VAL A 584 13.21 -55.34 -11.57
N THR A 585 13.85 -56.20 -12.37
CA THR A 585 14.01 -57.64 -12.10
C THR A 585 15.43 -57.90 -11.61
N VAL A 586 15.58 -58.50 -10.43
CA VAL A 586 16.88 -58.88 -9.89
C VAL A 586 17.06 -60.39 -10.04
N ASN A 587 18.07 -60.79 -10.80
CA ASN A 587 18.36 -62.20 -11.06
C ASN A 587 18.91 -62.90 -9.81
N SER A 588 18.49 -64.16 -9.62
CA SER A 588 19.11 -65.08 -8.66
C SER A 588 20.56 -65.35 -9.06
N SER A 589 21.49 -64.63 -8.42
CA SER A 589 22.91 -64.80 -8.66
C SER A 589 23.39 -66.03 -7.89
N ASN A 590 23.58 -67.15 -8.59
CA ASN A 590 24.10 -68.39 -8.02
C ASN A 590 25.41 -68.13 -7.26
N SER A 591 25.52 -68.72 -6.06
CA SER A 591 26.67 -68.57 -5.19
C SER A 591 27.95 -69.12 -5.83
N GLY A 592 29.00 -68.30 -5.85
CA GLY A 592 30.37 -68.70 -6.20
C GLY A 592 31.33 -67.80 -5.44
N GLY A 593 31.79 -68.25 -4.28
CA GLY A 593 32.44 -67.38 -3.31
C GLY A 593 33.94 -67.16 -3.53
N ASN A 594 34.45 -66.08 -2.97
CA ASN A 594 35.75 -66.06 -2.30
C ASN A 594 35.80 -64.91 -1.30
N THR A 595 36.23 -65.15 -0.06
CA THR A 595 36.44 -64.09 0.94
C THR A 595 37.65 -63.25 0.56
N PRO A 596 37.52 -61.93 0.31
CA PRO A 596 38.68 -61.08 0.07
C PRO A 596 39.40 -60.79 1.39
N SER A 597 40.71 -61.00 1.45
CA SER A 597 41.54 -60.41 2.51
C SER A 597 41.41 -58.89 2.45
N SER A 598 41.18 -58.23 3.59
CA SER A 598 41.09 -56.77 3.62
C SER A 598 42.43 -56.12 3.31
N ILE A 599 42.43 -55.12 2.45
CA ILE A 599 43.57 -54.29 2.10
C ILE A 599 43.49 -53.03 2.95
N SER A 600 44.42 -52.89 3.90
CA SER A 600 44.42 -51.75 4.83
C SER A 600 44.92 -50.45 4.20
N VAL A 601 44.43 -49.33 4.73
CA VAL A 601 44.81 -47.97 4.35
C VAL A 601 46.24 -47.65 4.81
N THR A 602 47.07 -47.23 3.87
CA THR A 602 48.45 -46.78 4.10
C THR A 602 48.58 -45.26 4.15
N GLY A 603 47.70 -44.50 3.47
CA GLY A 603 47.74 -43.04 3.48
C GLY A 603 46.47 -42.36 2.95
N ILE A 604 46.43 -41.04 3.05
CA ILE A 604 45.36 -40.17 2.53
C ILE A 604 45.98 -38.86 2.04
N THR A 605 45.45 -38.28 0.97
CA THR A 605 45.80 -36.93 0.50
C THR A 605 44.54 -36.11 0.24
N LEU A 606 44.67 -34.78 0.26
CA LEU A 606 43.64 -33.84 -0.19
C LEU A 606 44.04 -33.23 -1.54
N ASP A 607 43.05 -33.01 -2.40
CA ASP A 607 43.25 -32.55 -3.77
C ASP A 607 43.66 -31.08 -3.92
N LYS A 608 43.32 -30.22 -2.94
CA LYS A 608 43.64 -28.79 -2.96
C LYS A 608 43.67 -28.16 -1.57
N THR A 609 44.31 -27.00 -1.46
CA THR A 609 43.94 -25.94 -0.50
C THR A 609 43.05 -24.92 -1.23
N GLY A 610 42.38 -24.02 -0.53
CA GLY A 610 41.51 -23.07 -1.22
C GLY A 610 41.08 -21.84 -0.44
N THR A 611 40.59 -20.85 -1.18
CA THR A 611 39.86 -19.71 -0.66
C THR A 611 38.37 -19.89 -0.95
N VAL A 612 37.51 -19.59 0.01
CA VAL A 612 36.05 -19.64 -0.13
C VAL A 612 35.44 -18.30 0.33
N ALA A 613 34.31 -17.91 -0.24
CA ALA A 613 33.59 -16.73 0.22
C ALA A 613 32.81 -17.04 1.52
N VAL A 614 32.50 -16.02 2.33
CA VAL A 614 31.45 -16.15 3.37
C VAL A 614 30.13 -16.54 2.69
N GLY A 615 29.45 -17.57 3.19
CA GLY A 615 28.27 -18.19 2.57
C GLY A 615 28.57 -19.08 1.35
N GLY A 616 29.78 -19.02 0.79
CA GLY A 616 30.21 -19.85 -0.33
C GLY A 616 30.66 -21.25 0.11
N THR A 617 30.82 -22.15 -0.87
CA THR A 617 31.29 -23.52 -0.63
C THR A 617 32.53 -23.89 -1.47
N LEU A 618 33.29 -24.87 -0.97
CA LEU A 618 34.46 -25.45 -1.64
C LEU A 618 34.48 -26.97 -1.39
N GLN A 619 34.35 -27.76 -2.46
CA GLN A 619 34.48 -29.21 -2.36
C GLN A 619 35.96 -29.61 -2.28
N LEU A 620 36.34 -30.31 -1.21
CA LEU A 620 37.60 -31.04 -1.10
C LEU A 620 37.40 -32.50 -1.49
N LYS A 621 38.41 -33.12 -2.10
CA LYS A 621 38.42 -34.56 -2.40
C LYS A 621 39.55 -35.23 -1.63
N ALA A 622 39.19 -36.13 -0.74
CA ALA A 622 40.12 -37.08 -0.14
C ALA A 622 40.44 -38.22 -1.12
N SER A 623 41.72 -38.59 -1.23
CA SER A 623 42.18 -39.75 -1.98
C SER A 623 42.90 -40.71 -1.03
N VAL A 624 42.27 -41.86 -0.75
CA VAL A 624 42.75 -42.88 0.18
C VAL A 624 43.67 -43.86 -0.57
N GLN A 625 44.85 -44.14 -0.02
CA GLN A 625 45.84 -45.05 -0.56
C GLN A 625 45.97 -46.33 0.28
N PRO A 626 46.14 -47.51 -0.35
CA PRO A 626 46.12 -47.73 -1.81
C PRO A 626 44.71 -47.59 -2.40
N ASP A 627 44.62 -47.31 -3.71
CA ASP A 627 43.34 -47.16 -4.43
C ASP A 627 42.43 -48.41 -4.41
N ASN A 628 42.89 -49.55 -3.89
CA ASN A 628 42.11 -50.77 -3.67
C ASN A 628 41.91 -51.13 -2.19
N ALA A 629 42.16 -50.21 -1.26
CA ALA A 629 41.86 -50.39 0.16
C ALA A 629 40.38 -50.79 0.37
N THR A 630 40.13 -51.70 1.31
CA THR A 630 38.81 -52.32 1.51
C THR A 630 37.85 -51.39 2.26
N ASP A 631 38.36 -50.62 3.20
CA ASP A 631 37.67 -49.48 3.81
C ASP A 631 38.34 -48.20 3.33
N LYS A 632 37.53 -47.22 2.93
CA LYS A 632 37.95 -45.90 2.45
C LYS A 632 37.12 -44.78 3.07
N ASN A 633 36.39 -45.06 4.15
CA ASN A 633 35.61 -44.05 4.84
C ASN A 633 36.52 -42.96 5.40
N VAL A 634 36.07 -41.71 5.31
CA VAL A 634 36.82 -40.52 5.72
C VAL A 634 35.95 -39.65 6.60
N ASN A 635 36.37 -39.46 7.85
CA ASN A 635 35.80 -38.52 8.78
C ASN A 635 36.42 -37.14 8.60
N TRP A 636 35.58 -36.10 8.56
CA TRP A 636 35.98 -34.73 8.32
C TRP A 636 35.80 -33.87 9.56
N SER A 637 36.72 -32.94 9.79
CA SER A 637 36.68 -31.99 10.89
C SER A 637 37.25 -30.63 10.49
N SER A 638 36.83 -29.59 11.21
CA SER A 638 37.37 -28.22 11.09
C SER A 638 37.93 -27.79 12.43
N SER A 639 39.09 -27.12 12.41
CA SER A 639 39.68 -26.51 13.61
C SER A 639 38.83 -25.38 14.19
N ASP A 640 38.05 -24.68 13.36
CA ASP A 640 37.07 -23.68 13.79
C ASP A 640 35.85 -23.67 12.85
N LYS A 641 34.75 -24.26 13.33
CA LYS A 641 33.46 -24.32 12.61
C LYS A 641 32.77 -22.96 12.49
N THR A 642 33.17 -21.96 13.28
CA THR A 642 32.65 -20.58 13.18
C THR A 642 33.31 -19.79 12.06
N ILE A 643 34.49 -20.23 11.59
CA ILE A 643 35.18 -19.69 10.42
C ILE A 643 34.81 -20.50 9.18
N ALA A 644 35.04 -21.83 9.19
CA ALA A 644 34.62 -22.72 8.11
C ALA A 644 34.07 -24.04 8.63
N ALA A 645 32.85 -24.40 8.22
CA ALA A 645 32.27 -25.71 8.49
C ALA A 645 32.63 -26.71 7.38
N VAL A 646 32.64 -28.01 7.68
CA VAL A 646 32.81 -29.07 6.69
C VAL A 646 31.82 -30.20 6.98
N ASP A 647 31.21 -30.76 5.94
CA ASP A 647 30.29 -31.89 6.05
C ASP A 647 31.00 -33.26 5.96
N GLY A 648 30.25 -34.36 6.11
CA GLY A 648 30.78 -35.73 6.02
C GLY A 648 31.28 -36.14 4.62
N LYS A 649 31.16 -35.28 3.60
CA LYS A 649 31.61 -35.51 2.22
C LYS A 649 32.78 -34.59 1.82
N GLY A 650 33.28 -33.76 2.74
CA GLY A 650 34.36 -32.80 2.46
C GLY A 650 33.91 -31.53 1.76
N LEU A 651 32.60 -31.23 1.74
CA LEU A 651 32.09 -29.93 1.30
C LEU A 651 32.32 -28.91 2.42
N VAL A 652 33.21 -27.96 2.17
CA VAL A 652 33.52 -26.87 3.11
C VAL A 652 32.59 -25.70 2.83
N THR A 653 32.05 -25.06 3.87
CA THR A 653 31.25 -23.83 3.80
C THR A 653 31.96 -22.72 4.57
N GLY A 654 32.14 -21.56 3.94
CA GLY A 654 32.67 -20.37 4.61
C GLY A 654 31.61 -19.73 5.52
N VAL A 655 31.90 -19.59 6.81
CA VAL A 655 30.96 -19.08 7.82
C VAL A 655 31.30 -17.66 8.26
N LYS A 656 32.60 -17.37 8.44
CA LYS A 656 33.11 -16.04 8.83
C LYS A 656 34.50 -15.83 8.24
N GLU A 657 34.85 -14.58 7.94
CA GLU A 657 36.21 -14.22 7.51
C GLU A 657 37.27 -14.69 8.51
N GLY A 658 38.33 -15.30 7.98
CA GLY A 658 39.42 -15.89 8.76
C GLY A 658 40.07 -17.07 8.06
N THR A 659 40.81 -17.88 8.81
CA THR A 659 41.40 -19.15 8.33
C THR A 659 41.02 -20.30 9.25
N ALA A 660 40.71 -21.45 8.66
CA ALA A 660 40.45 -22.69 9.38
C ALA A 660 41.14 -23.86 8.69
N THR A 661 41.72 -24.76 9.47
CA THR A 661 42.29 -26.01 8.95
C THR A 661 41.19 -27.06 8.89
N ILE A 662 40.96 -27.62 7.71
CA ILE A 662 40.09 -28.77 7.49
C ILE A 662 40.95 -30.03 7.50
N THR A 663 40.54 -31.04 8.26
CA THR A 663 41.26 -32.31 8.43
C THR A 663 40.37 -33.50 8.09
N ALA A 664 40.87 -34.35 7.21
CA ALA A 664 40.31 -35.63 6.81
C ALA A 664 41.07 -36.77 7.51
N VAL A 665 40.34 -37.73 8.09
CA VAL A 665 40.88 -38.88 8.83
C VAL A 665 40.24 -40.17 8.32
N THR A 666 41.02 -41.17 7.92
CA THR A 666 40.48 -42.46 7.48
C THR A 666 40.02 -43.31 8.67
N GLU A 667 38.89 -44.01 8.54
CA GLU A 667 38.39 -44.91 9.60
C GLU A 667 39.34 -46.08 9.84
N ASP A 668 39.74 -46.77 8.76
CA ASP A 668 40.85 -47.71 8.82
C ASP A 668 42.19 -46.98 8.96
N GLY A 669 43.01 -47.45 9.90
CA GLY A 669 44.40 -47.01 10.07
C GLY A 669 44.63 -45.57 10.57
N ASN A 670 43.58 -44.77 10.81
CA ASN A 670 43.63 -43.38 11.30
C ASN A 670 44.64 -42.47 10.55
N LYS A 671 44.70 -42.57 9.21
CA LYS A 671 45.60 -41.72 8.41
C LYS A 671 44.97 -40.34 8.25
N THR A 672 45.80 -39.30 8.32
CA THR A 672 45.33 -37.90 8.33
C THR A 672 45.88 -37.09 7.16
N ALA A 673 45.04 -36.27 6.53
CA ALA A 673 45.46 -35.19 5.63
C ALA A 673 44.72 -33.90 6.00
N ALA A 674 45.39 -32.76 5.89
CA ALA A 674 44.83 -31.47 6.29
C ALA A 674 45.19 -30.35 5.31
N CYS A 675 44.31 -29.38 5.16
CA CYS A 675 44.51 -28.18 4.35
C CYS A 675 44.00 -26.93 5.08
N THR A 676 44.70 -25.81 4.93
CA THR A 676 44.17 -24.50 5.34
C THR A 676 43.18 -24.00 4.31
N ILE A 677 41.99 -23.62 4.78
CA ILE A 677 40.98 -22.89 4.03
C ILE A 677 40.97 -21.45 4.52
N THR A 678 41.07 -20.51 3.57
CA THR A 678 40.91 -19.08 3.84
C THR A 678 39.50 -18.66 3.47
N VAL A 679 38.74 -18.16 4.44
CA VAL A 679 37.43 -17.58 4.18
C VAL A 679 37.61 -16.08 3.99
N LYS A 680 37.30 -15.57 2.80
CA LYS A 680 37.34 -14.14 2.50
C LYS A 680 35.93 -13.58 2.39
N ASN A 681 35.71 -12.36 2.85
CA ASN A 681 34.50 -11.63 2.49
C ASN A 681 34.66 -11.00 1.10
N SER A 682 34.41 -11.79 0.05
CA SER A 682 34.52 -11.34 -1.35
C SER A 682 33.34 -10.49 -1.85
N GLN A 683 32.46 -10.01 -0.96
CA GLN A 683 31.31 -9.17 -1.29
C GLN A 683 31.14 -8.00 -0.31
N ILE A 684 32.23 -7.39 0.18
CA ILE A 684 32.14 -6.04 0.74
C ILE A 684 31.87 -5.08 -0.43
N LYS A 685 30.59 -4.83 -0.70
CA LYS A 685 30.15 -3.77 -1.59
C LYS A 685 30.58 -2.43 -0.99
N ASP A 686 31.34 -1.66 -1.74
CA ASP A 686 31.73 -0.32 -1.33
C ASP A 686 30.62 0.68 -1.67
N TYR A 687 29.82 1.02 -0.65
CA TYR A 687 28.74 2.00 -0.76
C TYR A 687 29.23 3.46 -0.65
N THR A 688 30.52 3.70 -0.37
CA THR A 688 31.05 5.03 -0.03
C THR A 688 30.71 6.08 -1.09
N SER A 689 30.90 5.76 -2.38
CA SER A 689 30.58 6.69 -3.47
C SER A 689 29.09 6.98 -3.60
N SER A 690 28.23 5.95 -3.54
CA SER A 690 26.78 6.12 -3.66
C SER A 690 26.21 6.94 -2.50
N ILE A 691 26.63 6.62 -1.27
CA ILE A 691 26.21 7.33 -0.05
C ILE A 691 26.67 8.79 -0.08
N ASN A 692 27.92 9.05 -0.44
CA ASN A 692 28.42 10.43 -0.53
C ASN A 692 27.71 11.23 -1.62
N ASN A 693 27.37 10.61 -2.76
CA ASN A 693 26.60 11.27 -3.81
C ASN A 693 25.19 11.62 -3.35
N LEU A 694 24.50 10.72 -2.65
CA LEU A 694 23.18 10.97 -2.04
C LEU A 694 23.23 12.08 -0.98
N ILE A 695 24.15 11.99 -0.03
CA ILE A 695 24.33 13.02 1.00
C ILE A 695 24.57 14.41 0.37
N ASN A 696 25.41 14.49 -0.66
CA ASN A 696 25.70 15.74 -1.35
C ASN A 696 24.51 16.24 -2.19
N GLY A 697 23.80 15.34 -2.88
CA GLY A 697 22.64 15.68 -3.71
C GLY A 697 21.46 16.17 -2.87
N ILE A 698 21.12 15.45 -1.80
CA ILE A 698 20.15 15.86 -0.77
C ILE A 698 20.59 17.21 -0.19
N SER A 699 21.80 17.32 0.36
CA SER A 699 22.27 18.56 1.00
C SER A 699 22.31 19.77 0.06
N SER A 700 22.55 19.57 -1.25
CA SER A 700 22.51 20.66 -2.24
C SER A 700 21.09 21.18 -2.54
N SER A 701 20.07 20.38 -2.18
CA SER A 701 18.65 20.67 -2.36
C SER A 701 18.00 21.25 -1.09
N ILE A 702 18.69 21.20 0.05
CA ILE A 702 18.20 21.75 1.31
C ILE A 702 18.51 23.25 1.40
N THR A 703 17.47 24.00 1.71
CA THR A 703 17.49 25.45 1.95
C THR A 703 16.87 25.75 3.30
N SER A 704 16.98 27.01 3.74
CA SER A 704 16.27 27.52 4.92
C SER A 704 14.74 27.29 4.93
N ASN A 705 14.12 27.02 3.77
CA ASN A 705 12.66 26.90 3.64
C ASN A 705 12.15 25.44 3.60
N ASN A 706 13.04 24.46 3.43
CA ASN A 706 12.73 23.02 3.33
C ASN A 706 13.72 22.16 4.14
N CYS A 707 14.28 22.71 5.22
CA CYS A 707 15.02 21.96 6.23
C CYS A 707 14.11 21.76 7.44
N ASP A 708 13.44 20.61 7.50
CA ASP A 708 12.77 20.13 8.70
C ASP A 708 13.79 19.58 9.73
N ASP A 709 13.27 19.08 10.85
CA ASP A 709 14.05 18.64 12.00
C ASP A 709 14.78 17.31 11.79
N TRP A 710 14.27 16.42 10.94
CA TRP A 710 14.86 15.11 10.66
C TRP A 710 15.93 15.21 9.56
N ILE A 711 15.67 15.99 8.50
CA ILE A 711 16.73 16.43 7.57
C ILE A 711 17.86 17.13 8.32
N ALA A 712 17.55 18.02 9.27
CA ALA A 712 18.57 18.70 10.06
C ALA A 712 19.41 17.72 10.90
N LEU A 713 18.77 16.69 11.50
CA LEU A 713 19.45 15.62 12.24
C LEU A 713 20.39 14.81 11.34
N GLY A 714 19.89 14.33 10.20
CA GLY A 714 20.70 13.60 9.21
C GLY A 714 21.89 14.41 8.74
N LEU A 715 21.68 15.67 8.31
CA LEU A 715 22.74 16.56 7.84
C LEU A 715 23.82 16.81 8.89
N ASN A 716 23.45 17.04 10.17
CA ASN A 716 24.38 17.30 11.28
C ASN A 716 25.40 16.16 11.50
N LYS A 717 25.04 14.93 11.12
CA LYS A 717 25.92 13.75 11.22
C LYS A 717 26.73 13.48 9.95
N THR A 718 26.71 14.41 8.99
CA THR A 718 27.57 14.43 7.80
C THR A 718 28.58 15.58 7.86
N SER A 719 29.37 15.79 6.81
CA SER A 719 30.23 16.98 6.66
C SER A 719 29.48 18.27 6.34
N ASN A 720 28.16 18.21 6.13
CA ASN A 720 27.34 19.36 5.75
C ASN A 720 26.79 20.11 6.97
N GLN A 721 26.36 21.35 6.75
CA GLN A 721 25.79 22.20 7.81
C GLN A 721 24.31 22.45 7.58
N VAL A 722 23.54 22.47 8.67
CA VAL A 722 22.15 22.94 8.67
C VAL A 722 22.09 24.44 8.34
N PRO A 723 20.98 24.97 7.80
CA PRO A 723 20.86 26.38 7.47
C PRO A 723 21.16 27.32 8.65
N LYS A 724 21.84 28.44 8.40
CA LYS A 724 22.34 29.34 9.45
C LYS A 724 21.24 29.96 10.32
N ASP A 725 20.04 30.11 9.77
CA ASP A 725 18.84 30.64 10.42
C ASP A 725 17.99 29.56 11.11
N TYR A 726 18.40 28.29 11.06
CA TYR A 726 17.64 27.17 11.60
C TYR A 726 17.47 27.26 13.14
N LEU A 727 18.54 27.63 13.89
CA LEU A 727 18.42 27.84 15.34
C LEU A 727 17.44 28.97 15.69
N SER A 728 17.48 30.08 14.96
CA SER A 728 16.52 31.19 15.16
C SER A 728 15.08 30.77 14.86
N LYS A 729 14.85 29.96 13.80
CA LYS A 729 13.53 29.41 13.50
C LYS A 729 13.01 28.47 14.59
N LEU A 730 13.88 27.67 15.21
CA LEU A 730 13.51 26.88 16.39
C LEU A 730 13.19 27.77 17.59
N GLN A 731 13.96 28.84 17.83
CA GLN A 731 13.68 29.82 18.89
C GLN A 731 12.34 30.53 18.67
N ASP A 732 12.01 30.90 17.42
CA ASP A 732 10.72 31.50 17.04
C ASP A 732 9.56 30.50 17.20
N ARG A 733 9.75 29.23 16.81
CA ARG A 733 8.78 28.13 17.03
C ARG A 733 8.49 27.93 18.52
N ILE A 734 9.51 27.91 19.36
CA ILE A 734 9.36 27.76 20.82
C ILE A 734 8.70 29.01 21.43
N THR A 735 9.08 30.22 20.98
CA THR A 735 8.53 31.48 21.50
C THR A 735 7.05 31.65 21.13
N SER A 736 6.67 31.38 19.88
CA SER A 736 5.27 31.47 19.42
C SER A 736 4.34 30.45 20.09
N ASN A 737 4.87 29.29 20.50
CA ASN A 737 4.17 28.27 21.27
C ASN A 737 4.28 28.46 22.80
N THR A 738 4.88 29.55 23.27
CA THR A 738 4.96 29.88 24.70
C THR A 738 3.91 30.93 25.08
N LYS A 739 2.82 30.52 25.73
CA LYS A 739 1.74 31.39 26.20
C LYS A 739 1.80 31.55 27.71
N GLY A 740 1.85 32.78 28.22
CA GLY A 740 1.93 33.06 29.66
C GLY A 740 3.18 32.48 30.35
N GLY A 741 4.27 32.26 29.61
CA GLY A 741 5.48 31.58 30.10
C GLY A 741 5.43 30.04 30.04
N VAL A 742 4.30 29.46 29.62
CA VAL A 742 4.12 28.01 29.47
C VAL A 742 4.29 27.64 27.99
N LEU A 743 5.36 26.90 27.66
CA LEU A 743 5.46 26.21 26.38
C LEU A 743 4.45 25.08 26.27
N ASP A 744 3.73 25.05 25.15
CA ASP A 744 2.88 23.95 24.70
C ASP A 744 3.19 23.61 23.24
N LEU A 745 3.82 22.45 22.99
CA LEU A 745 4.07 21.90 21.65
C LEU A 745 3.04 20.83 21.25
N GLY A 746 1.98 20.63 22.04
CA GLY A 746 0.99 19.57 21.86
C GLY A 746 1.53 18.20 22.30
N GLN A 747 2.11 17.44 21.37
CA GLN A 747 2.45 16.03 21.58
C GLN A 747 3.80 15.82 22.29
N PRO A 748 3.95 14.78 23.14
CA PRO A 748 5.24 14.37 23.71
C PRO A 748 6.38 14.31 22.68
N THR A 749 6.14 13.65 21.53
CA THR A 749 7.11 13.53 20.43
C THR A 749 7.57 14.87 19.86
N GLU A 750 6.79 15.94 19.99
CA GLU A 750 7.21 17.28 19.54
C GLU A 750 8.24 17.92 20.48
N TYR A 751 8.18 17.64 21.78
CA TYR A 751 9.24 18.07 22.73
C TYR A 751 10.54 17.28 22.50
N GLU A 752 10.41 15.99 22.17
CA GLU A 752 11.52 15.08 21.89
C GLU A 752 12.25 15.47 20.59
N ARG A 753 11.49 15.60 19.50
CA ARG A 753 11.96 16.09 18.19
C ARG A 753 12.58 17.48 18.30
N THR A 754 11.92 18.42 18.99
CA THR A 754 12.47 19.77 19.21
C THR A 754 13.76 19.73 20.06
N THR A 755 13.87 18.83 21.04
CA THR A 755 15.10 18.67 21.84
C THR A 755 16.29 18.26 20.97
N LEU A 756 16.09 17.28 20.07
CA LEU A 756 17.12 16.85 19.12
C LEU A 756 17.46 17.96 18.12
N ALA A 757 16.46 18.61 17.53
CA ALA A 757 16.62 19.73 16.60
C ALA A 757 17.43 20.89 17.21
N VAL A 758 17.21 21.20 18.49
CA VAL A 758 17.95 22.24 19.21
C VAL A 758 19.42 21.85 19.43
N LEU A 759 19.71 20.57 19.72
CA LEU A 759 21.09 20.07 19.81
C LEU A 759 21.81 20.10 18.46
N VAL A 760 21.13 19.66 17.40
CA VAL A 760 21.55 19.74 16.00
C VAL A 760 21.95 21.16 15.60
N ALA A 761 21.15 22.14 16.02
CA ALA A 761 21.36 23.55 15.75
C ALA A 761 22.38 24.23 16.69
N GLY A 762 23.02 23.49 17.60
CA GLY A 762 24.01 24.00 18.55
C GLY A 762 23.44 24.76 19.76
N GLY A 763 22.12 24.72 19.96
CA GLY A 763 21.43 25.33 21.10
C GLY A 763 21.47 24.50 22.37
N ASN A 764 20.86 25.03 23.44
CA ASN A 764 20.72 24.35 24.73
C ASN A 764 19.24 24.04 25.04
N PRO A 765 18.77 22.79 24.93
CA PRO A 765 17.36 22.45 25.18
C PRO A 765 16.94 22.58 26.65
N THR A 766 17.88 22.71 27.60
CA THR A 766 17.55 22.98 29.02
C THR A 766 17.23 24.45 29.30
N ASN A 767 17.59 25.35 28.39
CA ASN A 767 17.24 26.77 28.45
C ASN A 767 17.30 27.38 27.05
N ILE A 768 16.22 27.23 26.28
CA ILE A 768 16.04 27.86 24.97
C ILE A 768 14.75 28.67 24.96
N SER A 769 14.85 29.95 24.55
CA SER A 769 13.76 30.93 24.66
C SER A 769 13.12 30.99 26.06
N GLY A 770 13.91 30.73 27.11
CA GLY A 770 13.45 30.68 28.50
C GLY A 770 12.72 29.38 28.90
N GLN A 771 12.72 28.35 28.06
CA GLN A 771 12.03 27.08 28.28
C GLN A 771 13.03 25.92 28.46
N ASN A 772 12.65 24.96 29.31
CA ASN A 772 13.39 23.73 29.57
C ASN A 772 12.64 22.54 28.93
N LEU A 773 13.06 22.15 27.72
CA LEU A 773 12.42 21.09 26.93
C LEU A 773 12.52 19.72 27.63
N ILE A 774 13.64 19.46 28.30
CA ILE A 774 13.86 18.21 29.04
C ILE A 774 12.84 18.06 30.18
N GLU A 775 12.59 19.14 30.95
CA GLU A 775 11.60 19.11 32.02
C GLU A 775 10.16 18.99 31.51
N LYS A 776 9.84 19.62 30.39
CA LYS A 776 8.54 19.48 29.73
C LYS A 776 8.30 18.03 29.30
N MET A 777 9.23 17.47 28.54
CA MET A 777 9.21 16.09 28.05
C MET A 777 9.13 15.06 29.18
N CYS A 778 9.91 15.21 30.24
CA CYS A 778 9.88 14.28 31.38
C CYS A 778 8.55 14.31 32.18
N ASN A 779 7.63 15.22 31.87
CA ASN A 779 6.37 15.42 32.58
C ASN A 779 5.13 15.41 31.68
N SER A 780 5.29 15.33 30.36
CA SER A 780 4.21 15.20 29.37
C SER A 780 3.52 13.83 29.42
N ASP A 781 2.35 13.76 28.78
CA ASP A 781 1.52 12.56 28.75
C ASP A 781 1.98 11.59 27.64
N MET A 782 3.07 10.88 27.88
CA MET A 782 3.61 9.90 26.92
C MET A 782 2.66 8.73 26.67
N ASP A 783 1.79 8.38 27.62
CA ASP A 783 0.83 7.29 27.48
C ASP A 783 -0.18 7.55 26.35
N SER A 784 -0.47 8.82 26.05
CA SER A 784 -1.30 9.24 24.91
C SER A 784 -0.76 8.82 23.53
N GLN A 785 0.56 8.60 23.42
CA GLN A 785 1.25 8.18 22.19
C GLN A 785 1.94 6.81 22.30
N GLY A 786 1.95 6.22 23.51
CA GLY A 786 2.49 4.89 23.77
C GLY A 786 3.95 4.72 23.36
N ILE A 787 4.25 3.59 22.71
CA ILE A 787 5.62 3.14 22.39
C ILE A 787 6.47 4.22 21.71
N ASN A 788 5.89 5.02 20.82
CA ASN A 788 6.64 6.00 20.05
C ASN A 788 7.24 7.11 20.94
N ALA A 789 6.44 7.64 21.87
CA ALA A 789 6.90 8.65 22.84
C ALA A 789 7.88 8.07 23.87
N TYR A 790 7.72 6.80 24.28
CA TYR A 790 8.71 6.19 25.19
C TYR A 790 10.08 6.03 24.51
N VAL A 791 10.10 5.67 23.23
CA VAL A 791 11.31 5.51 22.41
C VAL A 791 12.01 6.86 22.19
N PHE A 792 11.29 7.85 21.66
CA PHE A 792 11.87 9.18 21.41
C PHE A 792 12.19 9.95 22.71
N GLY A 793 11.43 9.76 23.78
CA GLY A 793 11.72 10.26 25.12
C GLY A 793 13.05 9.75 25.69
N LEU A 794 13.36 8.46 25.51
CA LEU A 794 14.63 7.88 25.94
C LEU A 794 15.79 8.38 25.07
N ILE A 795 15.60 8.42 23.75
CA ILE A 795 16.57 8.98 22.78
C ILE A 795 16.91 10.43 23.14
N ALA A 796 15.91 11.27 23.39
CA ALA A 796 16.11 12.68 23.73
C ALA A 796 16.84 12.87 25.07
N LEU A 797 16.53 12.08 26.11
CA LEU A 797 17.28 12.10 27.38
C LEU A 797 18.75 11.71 27.20
N ASP A 798 19.03 10.68 26.41
CA ASP A 798 20.38 10.12 26.26
C ASP A 798 21.25 10.81 25.24
N SER A 799 20.63 11.56 24.32
CA SER A 799 21.31 12.34 23.27
C SER A 799 22.51 13.15 23.77
N LYS A 800 22.41 13.73 24.97
CA LYS A 800 23.50 14.42 25.68
C LYS A 800 23.64 13.99 27.15
N ASN A 801 23.11 12.82 27.52
CA ASN A 801 23.04 12.31 28.89
C ASN A 801 22.47 13.36 29.88
N PHE A 802 21.28 13.91 29.59
CA PHE A 802 20.68 14.96 30.41
C PHE A 802 20.37 14.47 31.84
N LYS A 803 20.52 15.37 32.83
CA LYS A 803 20.01 15.12 34.19
C LYS A 803 18.48 15.03 34.12
N VAL A 804 17.93 13.93 34.61
CA VAL A 804 16.49 13.78 34.82
C VAL A 804 16.04 14.80 35.90
N PRO A 805 14.99 15.59 35.68
CA PRO A 805 14.42 16.49 36.68
C PRO A 805 13.97 15.76 37.94
N ASP A 806 14.11 16.39 39.11
CA ASP A 806 13.74 15.77 40.40
C ASP A 806 12.21 15.58 40.56
N ASN A 807 11.41 16.25 39.72
CA ASN A 807 9.95 16.15 39.64
C ASN A 807 9.44 15.24 38.50
N ALA A 808 10.34 14.62 37.72
CA ALA A 808 9.99 13.89 36.51
C ALA A 808 9.04 12.70 36.75
N LYS A 809 7.98 12.62 35.94
CA LYS A 809 7.16 11.39 35.81
C LYS A 809 7.90 10.32 35.03
N TRP A 810 8.59 10.73 33.96
CA TRP A 810 9.30 9.87 33.02
C TRP A 810 10.80 9.98 33.22
N THR A 811 11.36 8.96 33.86
CA THR A 811 12.80 8.73 34.02
C THR A 811 13.30 7.71 32.99
N ARG A 812 14.62 7.57 32.84
CA ARG A 812 15.25 6.50 32.04
C ARG A 812 14.68 5.12 32.37
N ASP A 813 14.60 4.79 33.66
CA ASP A 813 14.12 3.48 34.11
C ASP A 813 12.64 3.24 33.77
N THR A 814 11.79 4.26 33.90
CA THR A 814 10.37 4.14 33.51
C THR A 814 10.19 4.03 32.01
N LEU A 815 11.00 4.75 31.21
CA LEU A 815 10.97 4.70 29.75
C LEU A 815 11.44 3.33 29.23
N ILE A 816 12.60 2.85 29.70
CA ILE A 816 13.10 1.51 29.39
C ILE A 816 12.06 0.44 29.73
N LYS A 817 11.44 0.53 30.92
CA LYS A 817 10.39 -0.40 31.34
C LYS A 817 9.14 -0.30 30.46
N ALA A 818 8.71 0.89 30.07
CA ALA A 818 7.57 1.10 29.19
C ALA A 818 7.83 0.53 27.78
N ILE A 819 9.03 0.74 27.21
CA ILE A 819 9.47 0.11 25.95
C ILE A 819 9.43 -1.41 26.09
N LEU A 820 10.08 -1.98 27.11
CA LEU A 820 10.14 -3.44 27.32
C LEU A 820 8.76 -4.09 27.51
N ASN A 821 7.80 -3.38 28.12
CA ASN A 821 6.43 -3.84 28.31
C ASN A 821 5.60 -3.87 27.00
N ASN A 822 5.98 -3.11 25.98
CA ASN A 822 5.29 -3.03 24.69
C ASN A 822 5.86 -3.99 23.63
N LYS A 823 6.63 -5.00 24.06
CA LYS A 823 7.17 -6.03 23.17
C LYS A 823 6.09 -6.92 22.58
N THR A 824 6.23 -7.25 21.29
CA THR A 824 5.40 -8.22 20.59
C THR A 824 5.82 -9.65 20.94
N LYS A 825 4.91 -10.62 20.74
CA LYS A 825 5.13 -12.04 21.13
C LYS A 825 6.22 -12.73 20.32
N ASP A 826 6.43 -12.27 19.08
CA ASP A 826 7.46 -12.74 18.15
C ASP A 826 8.84 -12.12 18.40
N GLY A 827 8.95 -11.10 19.25
CA GLY A 827 10.21 -10.64 19.84
C GLY A 827 10.70 -9.26 19.43
N GLY A 828 9.89 -8.46 18.73
CA GLY A 828 10.17 -7.06 18.38
C GLY A 828 9.21 -6.08 19.06
N TRP A 829 8.86 -5.02 18.33
CA TRP A 829 7.88 -4.00 18.70
C TRP A 829 7.01 -3.63 17.50
N SER A 830 5.83 -3.07 17.75
CA SER A 830 4.98 -2.46 16.74
C SER A 830 4.27 -1.23 17.30
N TYR A 831 3.98 -0.26 16.43
CA TYR A 831 3.14 0.88 16.77
C TYR A 831 1.69 0.44 17.06
N ALA A 832 1.19 -0.57 16.34
CA ALA A 832 -0.13 -1.15 16.56
C ALA A 832 -0.18 -2.61 16.06
N GLY A 833 -0.61 -3.52 16.94
CA GLY A 833 -0.79 -4.94 16.62
C GLY A 833 0.07 -5.89 17.47
N ASP A 834 -0.14 -7.19 17.29
CA ASP A 834 0.46 -8.25 18.12
C ASP A 834 1.82 -8.77 17.62
N SER A 835 2.25 -8.34 16.43
CA SER A 835 3.44 -8.82 15.70
C SER A 835 4.45 -7.71 15.43
N ALA A 836 5.72 -8.09 15.38
CA ALA A 836 6.84 -7.16 15.17
C ALA A 836 6.77 -6.47 13.82
N ASP A 837 6.91 -5.15 13.86
CA ASP A 837 7.00 -4.25 12.73
C ASP A 837 8.47 -3.79 12.57
N PRO A 838 9.04 -3.75 11.35
CA PRO A 838 10.44 -3.39 11.15
C PRO A 838 10.75 -1.97 11.63
N ASP A 839 9.84 -1.01 11.44
CA ASP A 839 10.05 0.41 11.72
C ASP A 839 10.18 0.61 13.23
N MET A 840 9.15 0.22 13.98
CA MET A 840 9.10 0.39 15.44
C MET A 840 10.12 -0.52 16.15
N THR A 841 10.44 -1.68 15.58
CA THR A 841 11.53 -2.53 16.10
C THR A 841 12.89 -1.86 15.92
N GLY A 842 13.18 -1.25 14.76
CA GLY A 842 14.40 -0.49 14.49
C GLY A 842 14.55 0.74 15.40
N MET A 843 13.48 1.51 15.58
CA MET A 843 13.44 2.65 16.49
C MET A 843 13.66 2.22 17.96
N ALA A 844 12.97 1.17 18.43
CA ALA A 844 13.09 0.69 19.81
C ALA A 844 14.50 0.17 20.14
N ILE A 845 15.15 -0.61 19.26
CA ILE A 845 16.53 -1.05 19.50
C ILE A 845 17.54 0.11 19.42
N SER A 846 17.24 1.19 18.68
CA SER A 846 18.06 2.41 18.66
C SER A 846 18.07 3.11 20.02
N ALA A 847 16.89 3.26 20.64
CA ALA A 847 16.74 3.87 21.96
C ALA A 847 17.37 3.01 23.09
N LEU A 848 17.28 1.69 22.96
CA LEU A 848 17.77 0.74 23.96
C LEU A 848 19.27 0.45 23.89
N ALA A 849 19.94 0.74 22.75
CA ALA A 849 21.35 0.45 22.51
C ALA A 849 22.32 0.88 23.64
N PRO A 850 22.19 2.07 24.28
CA PRO A 850 23.08 2.49 25.37
C PRO A 850 23.08 1.57 26.60
N TYR A 851 22.02 0.77 26.77
CA TYR A 851 21.80 -0.11 27.92
C TYR A 851 22.09 -1.59 27.63
N TYR A 852 22.43 -1.94 26.39
CA TYR A 852 22.67 -3.33 25.95
C TYR A 852 23.71 -4.09 26.80
N SER A 853 24.76 -3.39 27.26
CA SER A 853 25.84 -3.97 28.07
C SER A 853 25.62 -3.90 29.59
N THR A 854 24.62 -3.13 30.05
CA THR A 854 24.42 -2.81 31.48
C THR A 854 23.09 -3.33 32.05
N ASN A 855 22.10 -3.62 31.19
CA ASN A 855 20.80 -4.14 31.58
C ASN A 855 20.50 -5.48 30.84
N SER A 856 20.34 -6.56 31.59
CA SER A 856 20.13 -7.92 31.05
C SER A 856 18.81 -8.09 30.30
N ASP A 857 17.76 -7.39 30.73
CA ASP A 857 16.43 -7.49 30.14
C ASP A 857 16.40 -6.74 28.80
N VAL A 858 17.07 -5.58 28.76
CA VAL A 858 17.35 -4.86 27.50
C VAL A 858 18.18 -5.71 26.56
N LYS A 859 19.29 -6.31 27.03
CA LYS A 859 20.11 -7.19 26.20
C LYS A 859 19.28 -8.31 25.57
N SER A 860 18.48 -9.00 26.38
CA SER A 860 17.63 -10.11 25.93
C SER A 860 16.52 -9.65 24.98
N ALA A 861 16.01 -8.43 25.14
CA ALA A 861 15.02 -7.84 24.23
C ALA A 861 15.64 -7.46 22.88
N VAL A 862 16.79 -6.78 22.87
CA VAL A 862 17.51 -6.41 21.64
C VAL A 862 17.99 -7.66 20.89
N ASP A 863 18.52 -8.68 21.58
CA ASP A 863 18.90 -9.95 20.95
C ASP A 863 17.71 -10.65 20.28
N ALA A 864 16.53 -10.64 20.90
CA ALA A 864 15.30 -11.16 20.31
C ALA A 864 14.86 -10.34 19.08
N ALA A 865 14.88 -9.02 19.19
CA ALA A 865 14.47 -8.10 18.14
C ALA A 865 15.35 -8.19 16.89
N VAL A 866 16.69 -8.20 17.05
CA VAL A 866 17.63 -8.37 15.94
C VAL A 866 17.43 -9.72 15.23
N ASN A 867 17.16 -10.80 15.97
CA ASN A 867 16.83 -12.08 15.39
C ASN A 867 15.45 -12.10 14.70
N THR A 868 14.54 -11.22 15.11
CA THR A 868 13.20 -11.07 14.50
C THR A 868 13.28 -10.26 13.21
N LEU A 869 13.99 -9.13 13.21
CA LEU A 869 14.35 -8.37 12.01
C LEU A 869 15.01 -9.29 10.96
N SER A 870 15.99 -10.11 11.35
CA SER A 870 16.62 -11.08 10.44
C SER A 870 15.65 -12.13 9.87
N LYS A 871 14.53 -12.44 10.53
CA LYS A 871 13.51 -13.37 10.02
C LYS A 871 12.49 -12.73 9.09
N ILE A 872 12.15 -11.45 9.31
CA ILE A 872 11.17 -10.70 8.51
C ILE A 872 11.79 -9.90 7.36
N GLN A 873 13.12 -9.97 7.21
CA GLN A 873 13.84 -9.40 6.08
C GLN A 873 13.58 -10.19 4.79
N GLU A 874 13.26 -9.48 3.71
CA GLU A 874 12.94 -10.03 2.40
C GLU A 874 14.16 -10.47 1.59
N GLY A 875 13.90 -11.19 0.50
CA GLY A 875 14.91 -11.87 -0.32
C GLY A 875 15.90 -10.95 -1.04
N ASP A 876 15.60 -9.66 -1.16
CA ASP A 876 16.45 -8.60 -1.72
C ASP A 876 17.09 -7.70 -0.65
N GLY A 877 16.94 -8.09 0.62
CA GLY A 877 17.48 -7.38 1.77
C GLY A 877 16.53 -6.37 2.40
N GLY A 878 15.34 -6.13 1.83
CA GLY A 878 14.37 -5.15 2.30
C GLY A 878 13.45 -5.61 3.43
N PHE A 879 12.46 -4.77 3.74
CA PHE A 879 11.53 -4.95 4.86
C PHE A 879 10.13 -4.45 4.51
N VAL A 880 9.13 -5.23 4.91
CA VAL A 880 7.71 -4.96 4.66
C VAL A 880 7.04 -4.40 5.92
N SER A 881 6.53 -3.17 5.84
CA SER A 881 5.65 -2.56 6.85
C SER A 881 4.26 -2.36 6.25
N CYS A 882 3.21 -2.59 7.04
CA CYS A 882 1.81 -2.51 6.61
C CYS A 882 1.45 -3.30 5.31
N GLY A 883 2.24 -4.32 4.96
CA GLY A 883 2.06 -5.12 3.74
C GLY A 883 2.75 -4.58 2.48
N ILE A 884 3.57 -3.54 2.60
CA ILE A 884 4.30 -2.89 1.50
C ILE A 884 5.80 -2.81 1.85
N GLU A 885 6.68 -3.25 0.95
CA GLU A 885 8.11 -2.97 1.08
C GLU A 885 8.40 -1.50 0.77
N ASN A 886 9.20 -0.86 1.61
CA ASN A 886 9.45 0.57 1.50
C ASN A 886 10.85 0.97 2.04
N SER A 887 11.29 2.17 1.65
CA SER A 887 12.60 2.71 2.01
C SER A 887 12.76 2.97 3.52
N GLU A 888 11.68 3.40 4.18
CA GLU A 888 11.64 3.84 5.57
C GLU A 888 11.87 2.65 6.52
N SER A 889 11.27 1.50 6.24
CA SER A 889 11.52 0.25 6.97
C SER A 889 12.98 -0.18 6.89
N SER A 890 13.58 -0.16 5.69
CA SER A 890 15.01 -0.43 5.52
C SER A 890 15.88 0.62 6.26
N ALA A 891 15.49 1.89 6.25
CA ALA A 891 16.18 2.96 6.96
C ALA A 891 16.19 2.77 8.48
N GLN A 892 15.02 2.54 9.10
CA GLN A 892 14.92 2.34 10.56
C GLN A 892 15.68 1.10 11.05
N VAL A 893 15.67 0.02 10.26
CA VAL A 893 16.48 -1.17 10.57
C VAL A 893 17.98 -0.86 10.48
N ILE A 894 18.44 -0.13 9.45
CA ILE A 894 19.85 0.28 9.35
C ILE A 894 20.28 1.11 10.57
N ILE A 895 19.48 2.10 10.98
CA ILE A 895 19.77 2.95 12.16
C ILE A 895 19.87 2.07 13.42
N GLY A 896 18.90 1.19 13.65
CA GLY A 896 18.86 0.30 14.81
C GLY A 896 20.00 -0.71 14.88
N LEU A 897 20.40 -1.29 13.75
CA LEU A 897 21.55 -2.20 13.68
C LEU A 897 22.87 -1.45 13.95
N CYS A 898 23.07 -0.29 13.31
CA CYS A 898 24.26 0.53 13.50
C CYS A 898 24.40 1.01 14.96
N ALA A 899 23.30 1.42 15.60
CA ALA A 899 23.28 1.82 17.01
C ALA A 899 23.71 0.69 17.96
N ASN A 900 23.40 -0.57 17.62
CA ASN A 900 23.78 -1.76 18.39
C ASN A 900 25.12 -2.39 17.93
N GLY A 901 25.89 -1.69 17.09
CA GLY A 901 27.22 -2.13 16.64
C GLY A 901 27.19 -3.28 15.62
N ILE A 902 26.05 -3.50 14.96
CA ILE A 902 25.87 -4.52 13.93
C ILE A 902 26.03 -3.86 12.55
N ASP A 903 26.91 -4.39 11.72
CA ASP A 903 27.09 -3.89 10.35
C ASP A 903 25.96 -4.42 9.44
N PRO A 904 25.02 -3.57 8.98
CA PRO A 904 23.93 -4.01 8.13
C PRO A 904 24.43 -4.58 6.79
N THR A 905 25.64 -4.21 6.35
CA THR A 905 26.18 -4.61 5.04
C THR A 905 26.96 -5.93 5.06
N THR A 906 27.36 -6.42 6.24
CA THR A 906 28.24 -7.60 6.37
C THR A 906 27.85 -8.62 7.45
N ASP A 907 26.91 -8.31 8.36
CA ASP A 907 26.41 -9.30 9.31
C ASP A 907 25.60 -10.38 8.57
N SER A 908 26.02 -11.64 8.68
CA SER A 908 25.46 -12.76 7.92
C SER A 908 23.98 -13.03 8.20
N ARG A 909 23.42 -12.53 9.31
CA ARG A 909 21.97 -12.59 9.59
C ARG A 909 21.16 -11.73 8.62
N PHE A 910 21.76 -10.67 8.09
CA PHE A 910 21.11 -9.67 7.26
C PHE A 910 21.48 -9.76 5.77
N ILE A 911 22.14 -10.84 5.36
CA ILE A 911 22.45 -11.14 3.95
C ILE A 911 21.43 -12.16 3.41
N LYS A 912 20.50 -11.73 2.56
CA LYS A 912 19.52 -12.59 1.86
C LYS A 912 19.86 -12.59 0.37
N ASN A 913 20.04 -13.76 -0.25
CA ASN A 913 20.39 -13.91 -1.67
C ASN A 913 21.55 -13.02 -2.19
N GLY A 914 22.52 -12.67 -1.33
CA GLY A 914 23.63 -11.75 -1.67
C GLY A 914 23.27 -10.26 -1.66
N LYS A 915 22.14 -9.92 -1.05
CA LYS A 915 21.63 -8.57 -0.81
C LYS A 915 21.47 -8.30 0.68
N ASN A 916 21.48 -7.02 1.07
CA ASN A 916 21.43 -6.56 2.46
C ASN A 916 20.54 -5.29 2.59
N PRO A 917 20.25 -4.78 3.81
CA PRO A 917 19.39 -3.61 4.00
C PRO A 917 19.85 -2.35 3.25
N MET A 918 21.17 -2.15 3.08
CA MET A 918 21.71 -1.03 2.31
C MET A 918 21.50 -1.21 0.80
N ASP A 919 21.50 -2.45 0.28
CA ASP A 919 21.10 -2.71 -1.10
C ASP A 919 19.62 -2.38 -1.35
N SER A 920 18.73 -2.70 -0.42
CA SER A 920 17.30 -2.34 -0.51
C SER A 920 17.11 -0.84 -0.39
N LEU A 921 17.65 -0.19 0.66
CA LEU A 921 17.53 1.28 0.83
C LEU A 921 18.01 2.06 -0.40
N LEU A 922 19.19 1.73 -0.93
CA LEU A 922 19.74 2.39 -2.12
C LEU A 922 18.99 2.04 -3.42
N SER A 923 18.10 1.05 -3.43
CA SER A 923 17.25 0.76 -4.59
C SER A 923 16.13 1.80 -4.77
N PHE A 924 15.70 2.46 -3.68
CA PHE A 924 14.71 3.53 -3.67
C PHE A 924 15.32 4.94 -3.91
N ALA A 925 16.64 5.04 -4.07
CA ALA A 925 17.32 6.30 -4.31
C ALA A 925 16.86 6.94 -5.64
N THR A 926 16.61 8.26 -5.63
CA THR A 926 16.25 8.97 -6.88
C THR A 926 17.44 8.94 -7.84
N SER A 927 17.16 8.86 -9.15
CA SER A 927 18.21 8.78 -10.18
C SER A 927 19.14 10.00 -10.25
N ASP A 928 18.72 11.13 -9.69
CA ASP A 928 19.52 12.35 -9.55
C ASP A 928 20.19 12.52 -8.17
N ASN A 929 20.09 11.51 -7.29
CA ASN A 929 20.65 11.46 -5.93
C ASN A 929 20.15 12.57 -4.98
N LYS A 930 18.96 13.15 -5.23
CA LYS A 930 18.37 14.20 -4.38
C LYS A 930 17.48 13.68 -3.24
N GLY A 931 17.25 12.38 -3.18
CA GLY A 931 16.53 11.76 -2.06
C GLY A 931 16.19 10.30 -2.32
N PHE A 932 15.09 9.86 -1.71
CA PHE A 932 14.54 8.52 -1.84
C PHE A 932 13.04 8.61 -2.18
N GLY A 933 12.51 7.57 -2.83
CA GLY A 933 11.08 7.32 -2.93
C GLY A 933 10.60 6.31 -1.89
N HIS A 934 9.28 6.19 -1.75
CA HIS A 934 8.68 5.35 -0.70
C HIS A 934 8.71 3.86 -1.08
N THR A 935 8.08 3.52 -2.21
CA THR A 935 8.01 2.16 -2.79
C THR A 935 8.65 2.09 -4.17
N ASP A 936 9.23 3.19 -4.63
CA ASP A 936 9.80 3.39 -5.95
C ASP A 936 10.95 4.41 -5.87
N THR A 937 11.35 4.99 -7.01
CA THR A 937 12.39 6.04 -7.08
C THR A 937 11.82 7.46 -7.21
N SER A 938 10.52 7.65 -6.92
CA SER A 938 9.84 8.95 -7.00
C SER A 938 10.03 9.72 -5.69
N LEU A 939 10.68 10.88 -5.75
CA LEU A 939 11.07 11.67 -4.57
C LEU A 939 9.92 11.87 -3.55
N ASN A 940 10.14 11.39 -2.33
CA ASN A 940 9.26 11.54 -1.18
C ASN A 940 10.03 12.18 -0.01
N GLY A 941 9.40 13.13 0.69
CA GLY A 941 10.02 13.86 1.81
C GLY A 941 10.41 12.95 2.97
N MET A 942 9.47 12.16 3.50
CA MET A 942 9.70 11.27 4.64
C MET A 942 10.70 10.15 4.32
N SER A 943 10.62 9.58 3.12
CA SER A 943 11.60 8.63 2.60
C SER A 943 13.00 9.25 2.55
N THR A 944 13.08 10.53 2.15
CA THR A 944 14.36 11.28 2.07
C THR A 944 14.91 11.65 3.45
N GLU A 945 14.06 12.06 4.39
CA GLU A 945 14.38 12.29 5.80
C GLU A 945 15.05 11.04 6.41
N GLN A 946 14.33 9.91 6.41
CA GLN A 946 14.79 8.68 7.05
C GLN A 946 15.95 8.02 6.30
N GLY A 947 15.93 8.06 4.97
CA GLY A 947 17.03 7.55 4.14
C GLY A 947 18.35 8.32 4.38
N LEU A 948 18.29 9.64 4.54
CA LEU A 948 19.45 10.46 4.93
C LEU A 948 19.98 10.07 6.31
N GLU A 949 19.08 9.92 7.30
CA GLU A 949 19.44 9.47 8.65
C GLU A 949 20.12 8.10 8.65
N ALA A 950 19.61 7.14 7.87
CA ALA A 950 20.17 5.80 7.77
C ALA A 950 21.57 5.77 7.14
N VAL A 951 21.81 6.49 6.04
CA VAL A 951 23.15 6.55 5.45
C VAL A 951 24.14 7.35 6.31
N ALA A 952 23.68 8.35 7.05
CA ALA A 952 24.49 9.06 8.05
C ALA A 952 24.84 8.16 9.25
N ALA A 953 23.88 7.39 9.77
CA ALA A 953 24.10 6.42 10.84
C ALA A 953 25.11 5.33 10.43
N TYR A 954 25.02 4.84 9.19
CA TYR A 954 25.99 3.90 8.64
C TYR A 954 27.40 4.51 8.51
N ASN A 955 27.51 5.73 7.99
CA ASN A 955 28.81 6.44 7.91
C ASN A 955 29.44 6.68 9.30
N LEU A 956 28.63 7.04 10.31
CA LEU A 956 29.08 7.11 11.71
C LEU A 956 29.59 5.74 12.19
N PHE A 957 28.81 4.68 12.00
CA PHE A 957 29.20 3.32 12.39
C PHE A 957 30.53 2.88 11.74
N LYS A 958 30.71 3.05 10.43
CA LYS A 958 31.95 2.66 9.73
C LYS A 958 33.16 3.51 10.14
N SER A 959 32.96 4.78 10.50
CA SER A 959 34.01 5.65 11.06
C SER A 959 34.28 5.43 12.56
N LYS A 960 33.57 4.49 13.20
CA LYS A 960 33.56 4.24 14.67
C LYS A 960 33.08 5.44 15.48
N GLY A 961 32.26 6.28 14.88
CA GLY A 961 31.44 7.27 15.56
C GLY A 961 30.37 6.63 16.46
N GLY A 962 29.75 7.44 17.30
CA GLY A 962 28.64 7.00 18.15
C GLY A 962 27.31 6.89 17.38
N SER A 963 26.22 6.68 18.13
CA SER A 963 24.85 6.69 17.60
C SER A 963 24.51 8.02 16.89
N LEU A 964 23.67 7.92 15.86
CA LEU A 964 23.04 9.05 15.15
C LEU A 964 22.44 10.08 16.12
N TYR A 965 21.88 9.63 17.23
CA TYR A 965 21.19 10.50 18.19
C TYR A 965 22.09 11.10 19.27
N LYS A 966 23.42 10.89 19.24
CA LYS A 966 24.36 11.35 20.29
C LYS A 966 25.12 12.64 19.91
N PHE A 967 25.27 13.56 20.87
CA PHE A 967 25.80 14.92 20.71
C PHE A 967 26.80 15.33 21.81
#